data_AF-A0A812I566-F1
#
_entry.id   AF-A0A812I566-F1
#
_cell.length_a   1.000
_cell.length_b   1.000
_cell.length_c   1.000
_cell.angle_alpha   90.00
_cell.angle_beta   90.00
_cell.angle_gamma   90.00
#
_symmetry.space_group_name_H-M   'P 1'
#
loop_
_entity.id
_entity.type
_entity.pdbx_description
1 polymer ?
#
loop_
_entity_poly.entity_id
_entity_poly.type
_entity_poly.pdbx_seq_one_letter_code
_entity_poly.pdbx_strand_id
1 'polypeptide(L)'
;MGGGGLPDAEWQQLNSSCPEGELRLEGLYQVREPINISQGCKLIALGAVEIWLWQPISFQRLDLHGTVSFIAQDYLTGPCLTIHGNASIHPGSVVTFEGCVNLHSSRYSREDQSKSSFDLCDWALGGSLHTDGDLIIQGARLDIKSSYTNSCGGAVYVRGCFSLVCSSMLIVDVSTGFSGGGLYVGDNLTLLNATLKVTDARADFRGGALHCSQDISVVNSTLAVDDASALFGGALSAYGSLQLDHASVTLSHATAARSGGGAHCTSITVSESDLTVRHAQAASAGGAFFARKFMEFRSGRIYIDSVFADFGGGIYTVIYVQHPAKLHMRNVSASAVGRGAGIYAGQIEAAEAEMTLQGTARGSALFAERLCHLGKVNCSAAPGCRLRAMERVPEVRQLFCSRGEGFVRRTTTLSCQPCHEQTTRLTKDATLPCTSCPEIPMPISCESAKVTLPAGAMVNLKPIPRWEDSGESYNLTDLTEWYFCPNRQACPIGFVEAGHWPGDDAKFEDVPCREGFCGPGCVHCAWQFARSDSDVLHCIKCADKVMVYILMHLAWDVGFFTYAAVSVAAGKRDRPLSRTLLNQLMAFAGVASSVLSAVAKTDPVATLANTSRLLRSFVAQDAVSLSAECLLRHFGFPQELYMAHLMSSVLPAVLVVFLAAVKGPWLAVVVGTNVFLPSFTAAFGKYLVSYRLRPNEDTLLEFLPPLGLQQNVTVVVIVSSIIFCFVIGPGSWIYAVKRRRDHWEDPPHVRYLLSEYRNGCSAWEVERLVRKMLLSLITAMVPVSYSPDALIFLCLLVAMTDFGLDPGGSGNTMWLELVV
;
A
#
# COMPACT_ATOMS: atom_id res chain seq x y z
N MET A 1 42.35 2.26 -46.39
CA MET A 1 42.22 0.80 -46.17
C MET A 1 43.20 0.11 -47.11
N GLY A 2 44.11 -0.69 -46.58
CA GLY A 2 45.04 -1.49 -47.39
C GLY A 2 44.29 -2.66 -48.02
N GLY A 3 44.35 -2.78 -49.35
CA GLY A 3 43.74 -3.85 -50.11
C GLY A 3 44.44 -5.18 -49.85
N GLY A 4 43.82 -6.04 -49.05
CA GLY A 4 44.06 -7.47 -49.14
C GLY A 4 43.33 -7.98 -50.39
N GLY A 5 44.09 -8.50 -51.36
CA GLY A 5 43.54 -9.07 -52.58
C GLY A 5 42.57 -10.20 -52.26
N LEU A 6 41.29 -10.00 -52.59
CA LEU A 6 40.32 -11.08 -52.72
C LEU A 6 40.82 -12.05 -53.82
N PRO A 7 40.62 -13.37 -53.67
CA PRO A 7 40.94 -14.34 -54.71
C PRO A 7 40.24 -13.95 -56.03
N ASP A 8 40.89 -14.20 -57.17
CA ASP A 8 40.44 -13.87 -58.53
C ASP A 8 39.06 -14.49 -58.83
N ALA A 9 38.00 -13.82 -58.40
CA ALA A 9 36.64 -14.22 -58.71
C ALA A 9 36.32 -13.75 -60.13
N GLU A 10 35.78 -14.65 -60.95
CA GLU A 10 35.46 -14.37 -62.36
C GLU A 10 34.24 -13.43 -62.44
N TRP A 11 34.49 -12.14 -62.68
CA TRP A 11 33.47 -11.12 -62.81
C TRP A 11 32.75 -11.18 -64.15
N GLN A 12 31.42 -11.23 -64.12
CA GLN A 12 30.57 -11.13 -65.31
C GLN A 12 30.05 -9.70 -65.51
N GLN A 13 29.76 -9.32 -66.75
CA GLN A 13 29.09 -8.06 -67.07
C GLN A 13 27.58 -8.30 -67.19
N LEU A 14 26.76 -7.46 -66.56
CA LEU A 14 25.30 -7.60 -66.62
C LEU A 14 24.78 -7.18 -68.01
N ASN A 15 23.94 -8.01 -68.62
CA ASN A 15 23.39 -7.75 -69.96
C ASN A 15 22.34 -6.62 -69.91
N SER A 16 22.36 -5.72 -70.88
CA SER A 16 21.39 -4.62 -71.01
C SER A 16 20.07 -5.03 -71.66
N SER A 17 19.92 -6.31 -72.01
CA SER A 17 18.70 -6.89 -72.56
C SER A 17 18.17 -8.01 -71.65
N CYS A 18 16.85 -8.22 -71.67
CA CYS A 18 16.18 -9.31 -70.96
C CYS A 18 15.64 -10.33 -72.00
N PRO A 19 16.50 -11.16 -72.60
CA PRO A 19 16.12 -12.04 -73.71
C PRO A 19 14.96 -12.96 -73.30
N GLU A 20 13.96 -13.11 -74.16
CA GLU A 20 12.77 -13.93 -73.90
C GLU A 20 11.95 -13.51 -72.66
N GLY A 21 12.21 -12.32 -72.11
CA GLY A 21 11.56 -11.84 -70.88
C GLY A 21 12.12 -12.43 -69.58
N GLU A 22 13.17 -13.26 -69.64
CA GLU A 22 13.86 -13.80 -68.46
C GLU A 22 15.35 -13.41 -68.44
N LEU A 23 15.83 -12.96 -67.29
CA LEU A 23 17.25 -12.69 -67.04
C LEU A 23 17.75 -13.63 -65.95
N ARG A 24 18.51 -14.65 -66.35
CA ARG A 24 19.07 -15.66 -65.44
C ARG A 24 20.49 -15.28 -65.05
N LEU A 25 20.77 -15.19 -63.75
CA LEU A 25 22.06 -14.75 -63.21
C LEU A 25 22.65 -15.81 -62.29
N GLU A 26 23.97 -15.97 -62.31
CA GLU A 26 24.73 -16.86 -61.42
C GLU A 26 26.11 -16.26 -61.13
N GLY A 27 26.49 -16.18 -59.85
CA GLY A 27 27.80 -15.66 -59.43
C GLY A 27 27.87 -14.14 -59.26
N LEU A 28 29.00 -13.55 -59.65
CA LEU A 28 29.37 -12.16 -59.38
C LEU A 28 29.26 -11.30 -60.64
N TYR A 29 28.57 -10.17 -60.55
CA TYR A 29 28.39 -9.21 -61.64
C TYR A 29 28.92 -7.83 -61.26
N GLN A 30 29.49 -7.12 -62.24
CA GLN A 30 29.85 -5.70 -62.10
C GLN A 30 29.07 -4.83 -63.10
N VAL A 31 28.61 -3.66 -62.64
CA VAL A 31 27.91 -2.66 -63.45
C VAL A 31 28.68 -1.34 -63.41
N ARG A 32 29.41 -1.06 -64.50
CA ARG A 32 30.24 0.15 -64.65
C ARG A 32 29.61 1.25 -65.50
N GLU A 33 28.57 0.92 -66.25
CA GLU A 33 27.79 1.83 -67.09
C GLU A 33 26.31 1.69 -66.72
N PRO A 34 25.49 2.75 -66.84
CA PRO A 34 24.06 2.67 -66.55
C PRO A 34 23.39 1.61 -67.44
N ILE A 35 22.62 0.71 -66.83
CA ILE A 35 21.90 -0.35 -67.54
C ILE A 35 20.42 -0.04 -67.55
N ASN A 36 19.81 0.04 -68.73
CA ASN A 36 18.38 0.28 -68.89
C ASN A 36 17.70 -0.87 -69.66
N ILE A 37 16.87 -1.64 -68.96
CA ILE A 37 16.10 -2.76 -69.52
C ILE A 37 14.67 -2.27 -69.79
N SER A 38 14.40 -1.91 -71.04
CA SER A 38 13.17 -1.24 -71.48
C SER A 38 11.92 -2.14 -71.56
N GLN A 39 12.09 -3.45 -71.50
CA GLN A 39 10.99 -4.42 -71.48
C GLN A 39 10.77 -4.98 -70.07
N GLY A 40 9.57 -5.53 -69.82
CA GLY A 40 9.32 -6.26 -68.58
C GLY A 40 10.26 -7.46 -68.47
N CYS A 41 10.82 -7.67 -67.30
CA CYS A 41 11.86 -8.68 -67.09
C CYS A 41 11.62 -9.50 -65.83
N LYS A 42 11.73 -10.82 -65.96
CA LYS A 42 11.76 -11.75 -64.84
C LYS A 42 13.20 -12.11 -64.52
N LEU A 43 13.73 -11.60 -63.42
CA LEU A 43 15.09 -11.86 -62.96
C LEU A 43 15.11 -13.13 -62.10
N ILE A 44 15.92 -14.11 -62.48
CA ILE A 44 16.03 -15.40 -61.78
C ILE A 44 17.49 -15.61 -61.37
N ALA A 45 17.76 -15.55 -60.06
CA ALA A 45 19.08 -15.87 -59.50
C ALA A 45 19.22 -17.38 -59.27
N LEU A 46 20.15 -18.01 -60.01
CA LEU A 46 20.52 -19.43 -59.88
C LEU A 46 21.55 -19.58 -58.75
N GLY A 47 21.16 -19.28 -57.51
CA GLY A 47 22.05 -19.28 -56.35
C GLY A 47 22.16 -17.91 -55.69
N ALA A 48 23.26 -17.68 -54.98
CA ALA A 48 23.58 -16.36 -54.41
C ALA A 48 24.26 -15.50 -55.48
N VAL A 49 23.55 -14.50 -55.97
CA VAL A 49 24.05 -13.56 -56.97
C VAL A 49 24.43 -12.25 -56.28
N GLU A 50 25.62 -11.74 -56.56
CA GLU A 50 26.05 -10.42 -56.11
C GLU A 50 26.27 -9.50 -57.32
N ILE A 51 25.74 -8.28 -57.23
CA ILE A 51 25.80 -7.27 -58.29
C ILE A 51 26.46 -6.02 -57.69
N TRP A 52 27.69 -5.76 -58.10
CA TRP A 52 28.48 -4.62 -57.67
C TRP A 52 28.23 -3.42 -58.58
N LEU A 53 27.78 -2.31 -58.00
CA LEU A 53 27.28 -1.15 -58.72
C LEU A 53 28.23 0.03 -58.60
N TRP A 54 28.74 0.51 -59.74
CA TRP A 54 29.31 1.85 -59.91
C TRP A 54 28.37 2.79 -60.66
N GLN A 55 27.34 2.22 -61.29
CA GLN A 55 26.28 2.92 -62.02
C GLN A 55 24.93 2.24 -61.74
N PRO A 56 23.81 2.98 -61.85
CA PRO A 56 22.48 2.47 -61.53
C PRO A 56 21.94 1.48 -62.58
N ILE A 57 20.99 0.64 -62.15
CA ILE A 57 20.23 -0.25 -63.04
C ILE A 57 18.77 0.20 -63.08
N SER A 58 18.16 0.21 -64.26
CA SER A 58 16.74 0.48 -64.45
C SER A 58 16.01 -0.64 -65.21
N PHE A 59 14.77 -0.89 -64.81
CA PHE A 59 13.85 -1.84 -65.44
C PHE A 59 12.51 -1.17 -65.74
N GLN A 60 11.83 -1.58 -66.82
CA GLN A 60 10.46 -1.13 -67.07
C GLN A 60 9.44 -1.80 -66.11
N ARG A 61 9.60 -3.10 -65.86
CA ARG A 61 8.86 -3.91 -64.87
C ARG A 61 9.77 -5.05 -64.43
N LEU A 62 9.68 -5.46 -63.18
CA LEU A 62 10.60 -6.46 -62.61
C LEU A 62 9.85 -7.50 -61.76
N ASP A 63 10.03 -8.77 -62.10
CA ASP A 63 9.63 -9.90 -61.25
C ASP A 63 10.90 -10.63 -60.79
N LEU A 64 11.23 -10.56 -59.50
CA LEU A 64 12.48 -11.07 -58.95
C LEU A 64 12.28 -12.41 -58.24
N HIS A 65 13.12 -13.38 -58.60
CA HIS A 65 13.22 -14.69 -57.97
C HIS A 65 14.65 -15.00 -57.54
N GLY A 66 14.81 -15.56 -56.34
CA GLY A 66 16.08 -16.08 -55.83
C GLY A 66 16.84 -15.10 -54.92
N THR A 67 18.13 -15.35 -54.71
CA THR A 67 18.96 -14.58 -53.78
C THR A 67 19.84 -13.59 -54.53
N VAL A 68 19.61 -12.29 -54.34
CA VAL A 68 20.32 -11.21 -55.05
C VAL A 68 20.79 -10.14 -54.07
N SER A 69 22.06 -9.77 -54.16
CA SER A 69 22.65 -8.68 -53.37
C SER A 69 23.15 -7.57 -54.28
N PHE A 70 22.64 -6.36 -54.11
CA PHE A 70 23.09 -5.15 -54.80
C PHE A 70 24.02 -4.36 -53.88
N ILE A 71 25.30 -4.22 -54.27
CA ILE A 71 26.33 -3.61 -53.44
C ILE A 71 26.90 -2.41 -54.19
N ALA A 72 26.58 -1.20 -53.74
CA ALA A 72 27.14 0.01 -54.32
C ALA A 72 28.60 0.19 -53.87
N GLN A 73 29.48 0.46 -54.84
CA GLN A 73 30.91 0.64 -54.61
C GLN A 73 31.32 2.12 -54.60
N ASP A 74 30.44 3.00 -55.09
CA ASP A 74 30.62 4.44 -55.11
C ASP A 74 29.24 5.13 -55.00
N TYR A 75 29.26 6.44 -54.85
CA TYR A 75 28.09 7.29 -54.94
C TYR A 75 27.45 7.20 -56.33
N LEU A 76 26.14 6.92 -56.38
CA LEU A 76 25.40 6.77 -57.63
C LEU A 76 24.68 8.07 -58.02
N THR A 77 24.49 8.26 -59.32
CA THR A 77 23.73 9.40 -59.90
C THR A 77 22.21 9.27 -59.74
N GLY A 78 21.76 8.11 -59.26
CA GLY A 78 20.37 7.73 -59.01
C GLY A 78 20.29 6.54 -58.03
N PRO A 79 19.11 5.93 -57.87
CA PRO A 79 18.93 4.74 -57.03
C PRO A 79 19.76 3.55 -57.53
N CYS A 80 20.14 2.63 -56.65
CA CYS A 80 20.77 1.37 -57.05
C CYS A 80 19.90 0.60 -58.08
N LEU A 81 18.60 0.52 -57.82
CA LEU A 81 17.61 -0.12 -58.68
C LEU A 81 16.41 0.79 -58.90
N THR A 82 16.13 1.13 -60.16
CA THR A 82 14.97 1.92 -60.59
C THR A 82 14.01 1.04 -61.38
N ILE A 83 12.71 1.13 -61.08
CA ILE A 83 11.67 0.36 -61.77
C ILE A 83 10.56 1.32 -62.19
N HIS A 84 10.38 1.50 -63.50
CA HIS A 84 9.43 2.47 -64.06
C HIS A 84 7.97 2.02 -64.04
N GLY A 85 7.72 0.78 -63.65
CA GLY A 85 6.39 0.21 -63.52
C GLY A 85 6.28 -0.58 -62.22
N ASN A 86 5.52 -1.67 -62.26
CA ASN A 86 5.32 -2.52 -61.10
C ASN A 86 6.52 -3.45 -60.89
N ALA A 87 6.77 -3.75 -59.62
CA ALA A 87 7.80 -4.65 -59.16
C ALA A 87 7.21 -5.72 -58.25
N SER A 88 7.65 -6.96 -58.41
CA SER A 88 7.31 -8.05 -57.50
C SER A 88 8.56 -8.82 -57.05
N ILE A 89 8.61 -9.18 -55.77
CA ILE A 89 9.62 -10.08 -55.21
C ILE A 89 8.87 -11.34 -54.74
N HIS A 90 9.17 -12.46 -55.39
CA HIS A 90 8.41 -13.70 -55.23
C HIS A 90 8.87 -14.56 -54.04
N PRO A 91 8.05 -15.55 -53.62
CA PRO A 91 8.35 -16.37 -52.45
C PRO A 91 9.70 -17.10 -52.52
N GLY A 92 10.38 -17.17 -51.37
CA GLY A 92 11.71 -17.77 -51.23
C GLY A 92 12.87 -16.87 -51.65
N SER A 93 12.59 -15.67 -52.16
CA SER A 93 13.64 -14.72 -52.57
C SER A 93 14.25 -13.98 -51.38
N VAL A 94 15.54 -13.68 -51.47
CA VAL A 94 16.28 -12.87 -50.51
C VAL A 94 16.98 -11.76 -51.27
N VAL A 95 16.55 -10.52 -51.08
CA VAL A 95 17.13 -9.36 -51.75
C VAL A 95 17.84 -8.49 -50.73
N THR A 96 19.07 -8.11 -51.02
CA THR A 96 19.84 -7.20 -50.17
C THR A 96 20.34 -5.98 -50.93
N PHE A 97 20.37 -4.83 -50.27
CA PHE A 97 20.99 -3.60 -50.77
C PHE A 97 21.97 -3.05 -49.73
N GLU A 98 23.17 -2.70 -50.16
CA GLU A 98 24.21 -2.16 -49.29
C GLU A 98 24.92 -0.97 -49.93
N GLY A 99 25.08 0.11 -49.16
CA GLY A 99 25.88 1.28 -49.55
C GLY A 99 25.25 2.20 -50.59
N CYS A 100 23.95 2.05 -50.87
CA CYS A 100 23.27 2.81 -51.92
C CYS A 100 23.08 4.27 -51.55
N VAL A 101 23.99 5.14 -52.00
CA VAL A 101 23.92 6.59 -51.83
C VAL A 101 23.59 7.27 -53.15
N ASN A 102 22.43 7.93 -53.20
CA ASN A 102 21.96 8.67 -54.35
C ASN A 102 22.32 10.17 -54.22
N LEU A 103 23.28 10.63 -55.04
CA LEU A 103 23.73 12.02 -55.06
C LEU A 103 22.87 12.94 -55.91
N HIS A 104 21.73 12.49 -56.44
CA HIS A 104 20.87 13.31 -57.27
C HIS A 104 20.43 14.56 -56.50
N SER A 105 21.14 15.67 -56.74
CA SER A 105 20.77 16.99 -56.30
C SER A 105 19.57 17.37 -57.15
N SER A 106 18.37 17.10 -56.64
CA SER A 106 17.20 17.85 -57.07
C SER A 106 17.60 19.32 -56.87
N ARG A 107 17.87 20.04 -57.97
CA ARG A 107 18.13 21.48 -57.94
C ARG A 107 16.84 22.14 -57.47
N TYR A 108 16.64 22.13 -56.17
CA TYR A 108 15.54 22.77 -55.51
C TYR A 108 15.84 24.26 -55.53
N SER A 109 15.56 24.89 -56.66
CA SER A 109 15.68 26.34 -56.79
C SER A 109 14.69 26.99 -55.83
N ARG A 110 15.13 28.01 -55.09
CA ARG A 110 14.34 28.71 -54.07
C ARG A 110 13.01 29.30 -54.57
N GLU A 111 12.73 29.30 -55.88
CA GLU A 111 11.54 29.89 -56.48
C GLU A 111 10.27 29.03 -56.38
N ASP A 112 10.37 27.71 -56.14
CA ASP A 112 9.20 26.81 -56.11
C ASP A 112 8.49 26.70 -54.74
N GLN A 113 8.84 27.56 -53.76
CA GLN A 113 8.23 27.58 -52.42
C GLN A 113 6.72 27.89 -52.39
N SER A 114 6.11 28.21 -53.53
CA SER A 114 4.67 28.48 -53.64
C SER A 114 3.82 27.23 -53.88
N LYS A 115 4.42 26.08 -54.25
CA LYS A 115 3.70 24.81 -54.32
C LYS A 115 3.58 24.20 -52.93
N SER A 116 2.40 23.69 -52.61
CA SER A 116 2.15 23.04 -51.32
C SER A 116 3.15 21.89 -51.12
N SER A 117 3.60 21.64 -49.89
CA SER A 117 4.66 20.66 -49.61
C SER A 117 4.35 19.20 -50.00
N PHE A 118 3.19 18.95 -50.62
CA PHE A 118 2.77 17.65 -51.13
C PHE A 118 3.47 17.28 -52.45
N ASP A 119 3.78 18.25 -53.30
CA ASP A 119 4.27 17.98 -54.67
C ASP A 119 5.78 17.73 -54.74
N LEU A 120 6.48 17.81 -53.59
CA LEU A 120 7.95 17.84 -53.56
C LEU A 120 8.60 16.49 -53.84
N CYS A 121 7.86 15.40 -53.63
CA CYS A 121 8.32 14.05 -53.89
C CYS A 121 7.98 13.53 -55.30
N ASP A 122 7.34 14.32 -56.18
CA ASP A 122 6.96 13.85 -57.53
C ASP A 122 8.17 13.57 -58.44
N TRP A 123 9.26 14.31 -58.21
CA TRP A 123 10.55 14.15 -58.90
C TRP A 123 11.59 13.41 -58.03
N ALA A 124 11.14 12.77 -56.94
CA ALA A 124 12.04 12.14 -55.99
C ALA A 124 12.55 10.77 -56.44
N LEU A 125 13.76 10.45 -56.00
CA LEU A 125 14.43 9.18 -56.25
C LEU A 125 14.84 8.56 -54.90
N GLY A 126 14.47 7.29 -54.71
CA GLY A 126 14.89 6.50 -53.55
C GLY A 126 16.42 6.31 -53.49
N GLY A 127 16.94 5.86 -52.35
CA GLY A 127 18.36 5.52 -52.21
C GLY A 127 18.69 4.17 -52.84
N SER A 128 18.13 3.08 -52.31
CA SER A 128 18.35 1.73 -52.83
C SER A 128 17.38 1.37 -53.95
N LEU A 129 16.08 1.48 -53.67
CA LEU A 129 15.02 1.00 -54.56
C LEU A 129 14.04 2.12 -54.88
N HIS A 130 13.79 2.34 -56.16
CA HIS A 130 12.78 3.26 -56.65
C HIS A 130 11.78 2.53 -57.54
N THR A 131 10.49 2.75 -57.29
CA THR A 131 9.38 2.16 -58.03
C THR A 131 8.35 3.23 -58.38
N ASP A 132 8.11 3.44 -59.68
CA ASP A 132 7.09 4.36 -60.19
C ASP A 132 5.68 3.75 -60.11
N GLY A 133 5.56 2.41 -60.06
CA GLY A 133 4.31 1.67 -59.87
C GLY A 133 4.20 1.05 -58.48
N ASP A 134 3.50 -0.08 -58.41
CA ASP A 134 3.31 -0.84 -57.16
C ASP A 134 4.51 -1.75 -56.87
N LEU A 135 4.81 -1.94 -55.59
CA LEU A 135 5.83 -2.88 -55.11
C LEU A 135 5.20 -3.93 -54.19
N ILE A 136 5.24 -5.19 -54.61
CA ILE A 136 4.70 -6.33 -53.86
C ILE A 136 5.84 -7.27 -53.47
N ILE A 137 6.00 -7.52 -52.18
CA ILE A 137 7.01 -8.44 -51.64
C ILE A 137 6.27 -9.58 -50.94
N GLN A 138 6.27 -10.77 -51.54
CA GLN A 138 5.47 -11.90 -51.08
C GLN A 138 6.33 -13.10 -50.73
N GLY A 139 6.23 -13.60 -49.50
CA GLY A 139 6.98 -14.79 -49.05
C GLY A 139 8.50 -14.62 -49.09
N ALA A 140 9.00 -13.38 -48.99
CA ALA A 140 10.39 -13.03 -49.28
C ALA A 140 11.03 -12.21 -48.15
N ARG A 141 12.36 -12.03 -48.24
CA ARG A 141 13.14 -11.17 -47.34
C ARG A 141 13.82 -10.03 -48.10
N LEU A 142 13.68 -8.80 -47.61
CA LEU A 142 14.36 -7.62 -48.13
C LEU A 142 15.18 -6.92 -47.03
N ASP A 143 16.50 -6.89 -47.18
CA ASP A 143 17.39 -6.20 -46.22
C ASP A 143 18.08 -5.01 -46.91
N ILE A 144 18.01 -3.83 -46.31
CA ILE A 144 18.64 -2.61 -46.83
C ILE A 144 19.49 -1.98 -45.73
N LYS A 145 20.75 -1.66 -46.05
CA LYS A 145 21.70 -1.06 -45.12
C LYS A 145 22.45 0.10 -45.74
N SER A 146 22.65 1.15 -44.94
CA SER A 146 23.49 2.29 -45.30
C SER A 146 23.05 2.91 -46.63
N SER A 147 21.79 3.34 -46.67
CA SER A 147 21.18 3.95 -47.86
C SER A 147 20.71 5.38 -47.63
N TYR A 148 21.03 6.25 -48.59
CA TYR A 148 20.98 7.69 -48.39
C TYR A 148 20.50 8.39 -49.67
N THR A 149 19.63 9.38 -49.56
CA THR A 149 19.21 10.24 -50.68
C THR A 149 18.92 11.66 -50.20
N ASN A 150 19.12 12.68 -51.02
CA ASN A 150 18.69 14.04 -50.68
C ASN A 150 17.20 14.30 -50.99
N SER A 151 16.47 13.27 -51.43
CA SER A 151 15.08 13.37 -51.87
C SER A 151 14.09 12.69 -50.92
N CYS A 152 13.21 11.80 -51.38
CA CYS A 152 12.26 11.03 -50.58
C CYS A 152 12.57 9.52 -50.66
N GLY A 153 12.28 8.76 -49.61
CA GLY A 153 12.51 7.31 -49.59
C GLY A 153 14.00 6.94 -49.44
N GLY A 154 14.59 7.22 -48.28
CA GLY A 154 16.03 7.04 -48.05
C GLY A 154 16.54 5.63 -48.39
N ALA A 155 15.74 4.60 -48.12
CA ALA A 155 15.99 3.23 -48.59
C ALA A 155 15.12 2.91 -49.82
N VAL A 156 13.80 3.05 -49.67
CA VAL A 156 12.82 2.66 -50.68
C VAL A 156 11.84 3.79 -50.96
N TYR A 157 11.66 4.09 -52.24
CA TYR A 157 10.61 4.97 -52.73
C TYR A 157 9.63 4.18 -53.61
N VAL A 158 8.35 4.26 -53.26
CA VAL A 158 7.25 3.66 -54.03
C VAL A 158 6.23 4.74 -54.32
N ARG A 159 5.98 5.06 -55.60
CA ARG A 159 4.93 6.02 -55.94
C ARG A 159 3.53 5.42 -55.79
N GLY A 160 3.36 4.15 -56.15
CA GLY A 160 2.10 3.41 -56.00
C GLY A 160 1.89 2.83 -54.61
N CYS A 161 1.23 1.67 -54.56
CA CYS A 161 1.00 0.90 -53.34
C CYS A 161 2.21 0.03 -52.99
N PHE A 162 2.48 -0.12 -51.68
CA PHE A 162 3.46 -1.08 -51.17
C PHE A 162 2.77 -2.16 -50.34
N SER A 163 3.00 -3.42 -50.69
CA SER A 163 2.45 -4.57 -49.97
C SER A 163 3.54 -5.55 -49.55
N LEU A 164 3.68 -5.76 -48.24
CA LEU A 164 4.55 -6.76 -47.65
C LEU A 164 3.69 -7.91 -47.11
N VAL A 165 3.73 -9.07 -47.77
CA VAL A 165 2.81 -10.20 -47.51
C VAL A 165 3.59 -11.46 -47.17
N CYS A 166 3.41 -12.00 -45.96
CA CYS A 166 4.14 -13.19 -45.51
C CYS A 166 5.67 -13.04 -45.63
N SER A 167 6.17 -11.82 -45.43
CA SER A 167 7.52 -11.41 -45.76
C SER A 167 8.20 -10.70 -44.58
N SER A 168 9.52 -10.59 -44.63
CA SER A 168 10.31 -9.80 -43.67
C SER A 168 11.11 -8.71 -44.37
N MET A 169 11.16 -7.53 -43.76
CA MET A 169 11.94 -6.41 -44.26
C MET A 169 12.72 -5.76 -43.11
N LEU A 170 14.02 -5.55 -43.34
CA LEU A 170 14.93 -4.87 -42.42
C LEU A 170 15.56 -3.68 -43.13
N ILE A 171 15.41 -2.49 -42.55
CA ILE A 171 16.05 -1.25 -43.02
C ILE A 171 16.90 -0.69 -41.89
N VAL A 172 18.18 -0.44 -42.15
CA VAL A 172 19.13 0.04 -41.13
C VAL A 172 19.99 1.16 -41.69
N ASP A 173 20.21 2.20 -40.87
CA ASP A 173 21.15 3.28 -41.17
C ASP A 173 20.78 3.99 -42.47
N VAL A 174 19.68 4.74 -42.43
CA VAL A 174 19.10 5.35 -43.63
C VAL A 174 18.72 6.80 -43.40
N SER A 175 18.92 7.63 -44.42
CA SER A 175 18.48 9.02 -44.32
C SER A 175 17.99 9.61 -45.62
N THR A 176 17.12 10.61 -45.48
CA THR A 176 16.49 11.31 -46.59
C THR A 176 16.36 12.80 -46.34
N GLY A 177 16.55 13.62 -47.37
CA GLY A 177 16.39 15.08 -47.30
C GLY A 177 14.93 15.56 -47.21
N PHE A 178 13.94 14.67 -47.35
CA PHE A 178 12.52 15.00 -47.25
C PHE A 178 11.72 14.03 -46.38
N SER A 179 11.06 13.03 -46.96
CA SER A 179 10.07 12.19 -46.26
C SER A 179 10.35 10.70 -46.47
N GLY A 180 10.08 9.90 -45.44
CA GLY A 180 10.29 8.45 -45.45
C GLY A 180 11.78 8.10 -45.42
N GLY A 181 12.45 8.31 -44.29
CA GLY A 181 13.90 8.04 -44.18
C GLY A 181 14.26 6.59 -44.49
N GLY A 182 13.41 5.64 -44.13
CA GLY A 182 13.48 4.26 -44.63
C GLY A 182 12.61 4.05 -45.85
N LEU A 183 11.30 4.23 -45.71
CA LEU A 183 10.32 3.92 -46.75
C LEU A 183 9.36 5.09 -46.98
N TYR A 184 9.24 5.48 -48.24
CA TYR A 184 8.23 6.40 -48.74
C TYR A 184 7.23 5.65 -49.62
N VAL A 185 5.94 5.84 -49.34
CA VAL A 185 4.83 5.31 -50.16
C VAL A 185 3.88 6.44 -50.57
N GLY A 186 3.66 6.59 -51.87
CA GLY A 186 2.79 7.61 -52.47
C GLY A 186 1.30 7.27 -52.40
N ASP A 187 0.94 6.00 -52.23
CA ASP A 187 -0.44 5.54 -52.00
C ASP A 187 -0.57 4.81 -50.66
N ASN A 188 -1.06 3.56 -50.62
CA ASN A 188 -1.28 2.78 -49.40
C ASN A 188 -0.11 1.85 -49.06
N LEU A 189 0.17 1.74 -47.76
CA LEU A 189 1.14 0.79 -47.19
C LEU A 189 0.40 -0.34 -46.48
N THR A 190 0.57 -1.58 -46.94
CA THR A 190 -0.07 -2.76 -46.33
C THR A 190 0.97 -3.76 -45.84
N LEU A 191 0.92 -4.11 -44.55
CA LEU A 191 1.67 -5.21 -43.95
C LEU A 191 0.68 -6.33 -43.58
N LEU A 192 0.83 -7.51 -44.17
CA LEU A 192 -0.05 -8.66 -43.92
C LEU A 192 0.78 -9.90 -43.58
N ASN A 193 0.62 -10.43 -42.36
CA ASN A 193 1.43 -11.55 -41.86
C ASN A 193 2.94 -11.30 -42.03
N ALA A 194 3.37 -10.06 -41.82
CA ALA A 194 4.70 -9.59 -42.17
C ALA A 194 5.44 -8.98 -40.97
N THR A 195 6.76 -8.85 -41.12
CA THR A 195 7.61 -8.13 -40.17
C THR A 195 8.37 -7.02 -40.87
N LEU A 196 8.17 -5.78 -40.44
CA LEU A 196 8.95 -4.62 -40.88
C LEU A 196 9.71 -4.03 -39.71
N LYS A 197 11.05 -4.01 -39.81
CA LYS A 197 11.92 -3.37 -38.82
C LYS A 197 12.74 -2.27 -39.48
N VAL A 198 12.70 -1.07 -38.89
CA VAL A 198 13.52 0.07 -39.32
C VAL A 198 14.32 0.59 -38.13
N THR A 199 15.63 0.76 -38.29
CA THR A 199 16.50 1.32 -37.25
C THR A 199 17.41 2.41 -37.81
N ASP A 200 17.71 3.42 -37.00
CA ASP A 200 18.63 4.52 -37.33
C ASP A 200 18.18 5.27 -38.61
N ALA A 201 16.94 5.76 -38.58
CA ALA A 201 16.29 6.35 -39.77
C ALA A 201 16.00 7.84 -39.60
N ARG A 202 16.40 8.66 -40.56
CA ARG A 202 16.26 10.13 -40.48
C ARG A 202 15.59 10.71 -41.72
N ALA A 203 14.65 11.62 -41.51
CA ALA A 203 14.01 12.38 -42.57
C ALA A 203 13.88 13.85 -42.15
N ASP A 204 14.16 14.81 -43.02
CA ASP A 204 14.07 16.22 -42.61
C ASP A 204 12.62 16.70 -42.41
N PHE A 205 11.63 16.02 -42.99
CA PHE A 205 10.24 16.47 -43.00
C PHE A 205 9.23 15.52 -42.36
N ARG A 206 8.95 14.35 -42.95
CA ARG A 206 7.89 13.45 -42.47
C ARG A 206 8.35 12.01 -42.37
N GLY A 207 7.98 11.36 -41.27
CA GLY A 207 8.17 9.91 -41.13
C GLY A 207 9.65 9.54 -41.15
N GLY A 208 10.33 9.72 -40.01
CA GLY A 208 11.77 9.47 -39.92
C GLY A 208 12.16 8.08 -40.41
N ALA A 209 11.33 7.07 -40.09
CA ALA A 209 11.41 5.75 -40.71
C ALA A 209 10.44 5.59 -41.88
N LEU A 210 9.15 5.88 -41.66
CA LEU A 210 8.08 5.53 -42.60
C LEU A 210 7.19 6.73 -42.91
N HIS A 211 7.01 7.03 -44.19
CA HIS A 211 6.00 7.97 -44.64
C HIS A 211 5.06 7.33 -45.66
N CYS A 212 3.77 7.54 -45.45
CA CYS A 212 2.70 7.09 -46.35
C CYS A 212 1.77 8.27 -46.67
N SER A 213 1.48 8.48 -47.95
CA SER A 213 0.60 9.56 -48.37
C SER A 213 -0.89 9.24 -48.19
N GLN A 214 -1.25 7.97 -48.01
CA GLN A 214 -2.61 7.54 -47.69
C GLN A 214 -2.62 6.73 -46.38
N ASP A 215 -3.25 5.55 -46.38
CA ASP A 215 -3.43 4.72 -45.21
C ASP A 215 -2.23 3.78 -44.99
N ILE A 216 -1.94 3.51 -43.72
CA ILE A 216 -1.04 2.45 -43.29
C ILE A 216 -1.88 1.39 -42.60
N SER A 217 -1.91 0.19 -43.16
CA SER A 217 -2.61 -0.97 -42.61
C SER A 217 -1.61 -2.02 -42.15
N VAL A 218 -1.66 -2.38 -40.87
CA VAL A 218 -0.82 -3.42 -40.27
C VAL A 218 -1.75 -4.50 -39.72
N VAL A 219 -1.78 -5.65 -40.40
CA VAL A 219 -2.69 -6.76 -40.11
C VAL A 219 -1.90 -8.02 -39.81
N ASN A 220 -2.12 -8.63 -38.63
CA ASN A 220 -1.40 -9.83 -38.19
C ASN A 220 0.13 -9.69 -38.33
N SER A 221 0.64 -8.48 -38.13
CA SER A 221 2.00 -8.11 -38.51
C SER A 221 2.73 -7.43 -37.37
N THR A 222 4.06 -7.45 -37.44
CA THR A 222 4.94 -6.74 -36.51
C THR A 222 5.59 -5.55 -37.22
N LEU A 223 5.46 -4.37 -36.62
CA LEU A 223 6.15 -3.15 -37.06
C LEU A 223 7.02 -2.64 -35.90
N ALA A 224 8.33 -2.57 -36.11
CA ALA A 224 9.26 -2.05 -35.13
C ALA A 224 10.09 -0.91 -35.72
N VAL A 225 10.07 0.25 -35.07
CA VAL A 225 10.94 1.38 -35.42
C VAL A 225 11.74 1.79 -34.18
N ASP A 226 13.05 1.92 -34.34
CA ASP A 226 13.96 2.38 -33.30
C ASP A 226 14.92 3.44 -33.83
N ASP A 227 15.26 4.42 -32.99
CA ASP A 227 16.09 5.59 -33.32
C ASP A 227 15.70 6.27 -34.65
N ALA A 228 14.55 6.93 -34.64
CA ALA A 228 14.02 7.61 -35.80
C ALA A 228 13.74 9.08 -35.53
N SER A 229 14.05 9.95 -36.50
CA SER A 229 13.82 11.40 -36.35
C SER A 229 13.26 12.08 -37.59
N ALA A 230 12.31 12.99 -37.37
CA ALA A 230 11.77 13.87 -38.41
C ALA A 230 11.18 15.18 -37.87
N LEU A 231 10.71 16.07 -38.75
CA LEU A 231 9.93 17.23 -38.34
C LEU A 231 8.53 16.82 -37.84
N PHE A 232 7.86 15.91 -38.55
CA PHE A 232 6.56 15.33 -38.17
C PHE A 232 6.60 13.81 -38.22
N GLY A 233 6.10 13.14 -37.18
CA GLY A 233 6.10 11.68 -37.14
C GLY A 233 7.52 11.14 -37.03
N GLY A 234 8.13 11.26 -35.84
CA GLY A 234 9.54 10.91 -35.64
C GLY A 234 9.87 9.51 -36.12
N ALA A 235 9.02 8.53 -35.82
CA ALA A 235 9.07 7.22 -36.46
C ALA A 235 8.20 7.13 -37.72
N LEU A 236 6.90 7.45 -37.60
CA LEU A 236 5.92 7.21 -38.66
C LEU A 236 5.07 8.44 -38.95
N SER A 237 4.80 8.71 -40.22
CA SER A 237 3.81 9.70 -40.63
C SER A 237 2.88 9.18 -41.73
N ALA A 238 1.58 9.30 -41.52
CA ALA A 238 0.56 9.03 -42.54
C ALA A 238 -0.31 10.27 -42.74
N TYR A 239 -0.64 10.62 -43.99
CA TYR A 239 -1.69 11.62 -44.22
C TYR A 239 -3.09 11.02 -44.07
N GLY A 240 -3.26 9.74 -44.35
CA GLY A 240 -4.46 8.99 -44.03
C GLY A 240 -4.50 8.51 -42.58
N SER A 241 -4.98 7.29 -42.41
CA SER A 241 -5.17 6.59 -41.16
C SER A 241 -4.07 5.54 -40.92
N LEU A 242 -3.68 5.40 -39.65
CA LEU A 242 -2.94 4.22 -39.18
C LEU A 242 -3.95 3.23 -38.63
N GLN A 243 -4.05 2.06 -39.25
CA GLN A 243 -4.97 0.99 -38.89
C GLN A 243 -4.17 -0.22 -38.41
N LEU A 244 -4.37 -0.60 -37.15
CA LEU A 244 -3.74 -1.76 -36.54
C LEU A 244 -4.81 -2.80 -36.22
N ASP A 245 -4.65 -4.01 -36.77
CA ASP A 245 -5.54 -5.13 -36.54
C ASP A 245 -4.73 -6.41 -36.25
N HIS A 246 -4.90 -6.97 -35.05
CA HIS A 246 -4.10 -8.11 -34.59
C HIS A 246 -2.57 -7.89 -34.74
N ALA A 247 -2.12 -6.64 -34.56
CA ALA A 247 -0.76 -6.22 -34.83
C ALA A 247 0.05 -5.99 -33.55
N SER A 248 1.37 -6.06 -33.67
CA SER A 248 2.33 -5.67 -32.63
C SER A 248 3.21 -4.54 -33.15
N VAL A 249 3.00 -3.33 -32.65
CA VAL A 249 3.73 -2.13 -33.08
C VAL A 249 4.56 -1.56 -31.96
N THR A 250 5.86 -1.38 -32.19
CA THR A 250 6.80 -0.78 -31.24
C THR A 250 7.52 0.40 -31.88
N LEU A 251 7.41 1.58 -31.27
CA LEU A 251 8.11 2.80 -31.68
C LEU A 251 9.00 3.26 -30.52
N SER A 252 10.31 3.18 -30.66
CA SER A 252 11.28 3.58 -29.62
C SER A 252 12.24 4.65 -30.11
N HIS A 253 12.71 5.49 -29.18
CA HIS A 253 13.68 6.56 -29.44
C HIS A 253 13.29 7.46 -30.62
N ALA A 254 11.99 7.78 -30.71
CA ALA A 254 11.43 8.49 -31.84
C ALA A 254 11.31 10.00 -31.54
N THR A 255 11.96 10.84 -32.34
CA THR A 255 12.04 12.29 -32.11
C THR A 255 11.37 13.08 -33.23
N ALA A 256 10.38 13.90 -32.89
CA ALA A 256 9.76 14.85 -33.79
C ALA A 256 10.11 16.30 -33.43
N ALA A 257 10.66 17.08 -34.36
CA ALA A 257 10.93 18.50 -34.12
C ALA A 257 9.65 19.36 -34.03
N ARG A 258 8.47 18.85 -34.42
CA ARG A 258 7.17 19.49 -34.18
C ARG A 258 6.14 18.58 -33.52
N SER A 259 5.64 17.57 -34.20
CA SER A 259 4.48 16.81 -33.68
C SER A 259 4.53 15.33 -34.01
N GLY A 260 4.01 14.51 -33.10
CA GLY A 260 3.95 13.06 -33.24
C GLY A 260 5.33 12.42 -33.09
N GLY A 261 5.90 12.38 -31.88
CA GLY A 261 7.23 11.83 -31.67
C GLY A 261 7.33 10.38 -32.14
N GLY A 262 6.38 9.55 -31.73
CA GLY A 262 6.16 8.22 -32.33
C GLY A 262 5.49 8.33 -33.70
N ALA A 263 4.22 8.75 -33.75
CA ALA A 263 3.46 8.81 -35.00
C ALA A 263 2.65 10.11 -35.19
N HIS A 264 2.61 10.57 -36.44
CA HIS A 264 1.79 11.70 -36.88
C HIS A 264 0.83 11.29 -38.00
N CYS A 265 -0.46 11.14 -37.67
CA CYS A 265 -1.50 10.65 -38.58
C CYS A 265 -2.73 11.57 -38.62
N THR A 266 -3.59 11.40 -39.62
CA THR A 266 -4.92 12.03 -39.58
C THR A 266 -5.83 11.32 -38.59
N SER A 267 -5.84 9.99 -38.61
CA SER A 267 -6.57 9.16 -37.65
C SER A 267 -5.75 7.94 -37.25
N ILE A 268 -5.99 7.40 -36.06
CA ILE A 268 -5.36 6.16 -35.59
C ILE A 268 -6.46 5.23 -35.05
N THR A 269 -6.52 4.00 -35.56
CA THR A 269 -7.47 2.98 -35.11
C THR A 269 -6.70 1.74 -34.69
N VAL A 270 -6.95 1.26 -33.48
CA VAL A 270 -6.25 0.10 -32.91
C VAL A 270 -7.29 -0.93 -32.46
N SER A 271 -7.26 -2.11 -33.07
CA SER A 271 -8.15 -3.24 -32.80
C SER A 271 -7.31 -4.48 -32.52
N GLU A 272 -7.56 -5.14 -31.39
CA GLU A 272 -6.92 -6.40 -30.98
C GLU A 272 -5.38 -6.38 -31.08
N SER A 273 -4.79 -5.21 -30.86
CA SER A 273 -3.37 -4.97 -31.13
C SER A 273 -2.63 -4.47 -29.90
N ASP A 274 -1.34 -4.76 -29.83
CA ASP A 274 -0.43 -4.22 -28.82
C ASP A 274 0.40 -3.08 -29.44
N LEU A 275 0.31 -1.89 -28.85
CA LEU A 275 1.00 -0.68 -29.32
C LEU A 275 1.87 -0.12 -28.21
N THR A 276 3.18 -0.13 -28.43
CA THR A 276 4.17 0.32 -27.47
C THR A 276 4.94 1.52 -28.01
N VAL A 277 4.99 2.61 -27.23
CA VAL A 277 5.85 3.76 -27.53
C VAL A 277 6.73 4.07 -26.33
N ARG A 278 8.05 4.17 -26.56
CA ARG A 278 9.02 4.44 -25.50
C ARG A 278 10.04 5.48 -25.91
N HIS A 279 10.46 6.33 -24.98
CA HIS A 279 11.53 7.31 -25.22
C HIS A 279 11.25 8.19 -26.45
N ALA A 280 9.99 8.55 -26.65
CA ALA A 280 9.55 9.35 -27.78
C ALA A 280 9.30 10.81 -27.37
N GLN A 281 9.65 11.75 -28.23
CA GLN A 281 9.54 13.17 -27.91
C GLN A 281 9.06 13.98 -29.11
N ALA A 282 8.24 14.99 -28.85
CA ALA A 282 7.85 15.99 -29.84
C ALA A 282 7.98 17.39 -29.27
N ALA A 283 8.50 18.35 -30.03
CA ALA A 283 8.64 19.71 -29.48
C ALA A 283 7.28 20.36 -29.17
N SER A 284 6.24 20.14 -29.98
CA SER A 284 4.96 20.86 -29.87
C SER A 284 3.80 19.98 -29.40
N ALA A 285 3.51 18.84 -30.04
CA ALA A 285 2.30 18.09 -29.69
C ALA A 285 2.41 16.58 -29.93
N GLY A 286 1.85 15.79 -29.02
CA GLY A 286 1.75 14.34 -29.16
C GLY A 286 3.12 13.67 -29.10
N GLY A 287 3.74 13.62 -27.91
CA GLY A 287 5.08 13.04 -27.76
C GLY A 287 5.15 11.58 -28.18
N ALA A 288 4.08 10.81 -27.95
CA ALA A 288 3.88 9.52 -28.59
C ALA A 288 3.06 9.66 -29.90
N PHE A 289 1.86 10.24 -29.80
CA PHE A 289 0.90 10.25 -30.91
C PHE A 289 0.30 11.62 -31.16
N PHE A 290 0.30 12.03 -32.42
CA PHE A 290 -0.49 13.14 -32.91
C PHE A 290 -1.49 12.63 -33.95
N ALA A 291 -2.79 12.76 -33.65
CA ALA A 291 -3.88 12.38 -34.54
C ALA A 291 -4.79 13.58 -34.83
N ARG A 292 -4.81 14.08 -36.06
CA ARG A 292 -5.51 15.33 -36.41
C ARG A 292 -7.02 15.28 -36.20
N LYS A 293 -7.66 14.12 -36.39
CA LYS A 293 -9.12 13.95 -36.27
C LYS A 293 -9.49 13.11 -35.05
N PHE A 294 -9.13 11.84 -35.04
CA PHE A 294 -9.49 10.96 -33.94
C PHE A 294 -8.48 9.86 -33.69
N MET A 295 -8.48 9.36 -32.46
CA MET A 295 -7.82 8.13 -32.07
C MET A 295 -8.86 7.22 -31.42
N GLU A 296 -9.08 6.05 -32.01
CA GLU A 296 -10.04 5.05 -31.56
C GLU A 296 -9.32 3.78 -31.12
N PHE A 297 -9.58 3.33 -29.90
CA PHE A 297 -9.02 2.11 -29.36
C PHE A 297 -10.13 1.14 -28.98
N ARG A 298 -10.26 0.05 -29.74
CA ARG A 298 -11.33 -0.94 -29.58
C ARG A 298 -10.98 -2.02 -28.57
N SER A 299 -9.77 -2.57 -28.67
CA SER A 299 -9.28 -3.68 -27.84
C SER A 299 -7.76 -3.80 -27.95
N GLY A 300 -7.13 -4.46 -26.99
CA GLY A 300 -5.66 -4.64 -26.91
C GLY A 300 -5.02 -3.84 -25.78
N ARG A 301 -3.71 -3.55 -25.88
CA ARG A 301 -2.97 -2.74 -24.90
C ARG A 301 -2.17 -1.62 -25.54
N ILE A 302 -2.27 -0.42 -24.99
CA ILE A 302 -1.38 0.70 -25.32
C ILE A 302 -0.45 0.96 -24.13
N TYR A 303 0.85 0.92 -24.38
CA TYR A 303 1.88 1.23 -23.40
C TYR A 303 2.70 2.42 -23.87
N ILE A 304 2.65 3.53 -23.14
CA ILE A 304 3.39 4.76 -23.42
C ILE A 304 4.31 5.04 -22.24
N ASP A 305 5.61 5.15 -22.50
CA ASP A 305 6.60 5.32 -21.43
C ASP A 305 7.69 6.32 -21.79
N SER A 306 7.99 7.20 -20.84
CA SER A 306 9.09 8.17 -20.93
C SER A 306 8.97 9.02 -22.19
N VAL A 307 7.80 9.64 -22.37
CA VAL A 307 7.50 10.49 -23.52
C VAL A 307 7.20 11.93 -23.11
N PHE A 308 7.47 12.85 -24.02
CA PHE A 308 7.42 14.28 -23.76
C PHE A 308 6.90 15.09 -24.96
N ALA A 309 6.04 16.07 -24.72
CA ALA A 309 5.73 17.14 -25.66
C ALA A 309 5.12 18.38 -24.98
N ASP A 310 5.10 19.53 -25.65
CA ASP A 310 4.47 20.73 -25.08
C ASP A 310 2.96 20.55 -24.84
N PHE A 311 2.23 19.91 -25.76
CA PHE A 311 0.80 19.61 -25.65
C PHE A 311 0.52 18.11 -25.84
N GLY A 312 -0.26 17.50 -24.96
CA GLY A 312 -0.55 16.06 -25.07
C GLY A 312 0.74 15.25 -25.03
N GLY A 313 1.47 15.34 -23.91
CA GLY A 313 2.81 14.75 -23.74
C GLY A 313 2.89 13.30 -24.23
N GLY A 314 1.85 12.51 -23.98
CA GLY A 314 1.60 11.24 -24.67
C GLY A 314 0.82 11.40 -25.98
N ILE A 315 -0.46 11.74 -25.86
CA ILE A 315 -1.42 11.74 -26.97
C ILE A 315 -1.98 13.15 -27.18
N TYR A 316 -2.00 13.59 -28.43
CA TYR A 316 -2.73 14.78 -28.88
C TYR A 316 -3.73 14.39 -29.97
N THR A 317 -5.01 14.69 -29.78
CA THR A 317 -6.04 14.48 -30.81
C THR A 317 -7.24 15.43 -30.67
N VAL A 318 -8.19 15.41 -31.62
CA VAL A 318 -9.46 16.13 -31.46
C VAL A 318 -10.48 15.25 -30.75
N ILE A 319 -10.60 13.98 -31.10
CA ILE A 319 -11.51 13.03 -30.46
C ILE A 319 -10.73 11.78 -30.03
N TYR A 320 -10.80 11.44 -28.75
CA TYR A 320 -10.25 10.22 -28.20
C TYR A 320 -11.39 9.31 -27.75
N VAL A 321 -11.49 8.13 -28.38
CA VAL A 321 -12.48 7.10 -28.03
C VAL A 321 -11.76 5.84 -27.59
N GLN A 322 -12.16 5.30 -26.46
CA GLN A 322 -11.62 4.06 -25.91
C GLN A 322 -12.77 3.17 -25.45
N HIS A 323 -12.88 2.01 -26.09
CA HIS A 323 -13.73 0.90 -25.66
C HIS A 323 -13.01 0.13 -24.52
N PRO A 324 -13.37 -1.11 -24.08
CA PRO A 324 -12.82 -1.71 -22.86
C PRO A 324 -11.36 -2.21 -23.02
N ALA A 325 -10.49 -1.35 -23.50
CA ALA A 325 -9.08 -1.57 -23.76
C ALA A 325 -8.23 -0.91 -22.67
N LYS A 326 -6.98 -1.34 -22.51
CA LYS A 326 -6.11 -0.90 -21.39
C LYS A 326 -5.06 0.09 -21.87
N LEU A 327 -5.04 1.27 -21.25
CA LEU A 327 -4.02 2.29 -21.48
C LEU A 327 -3.11 2.42 -20.27
N HIS A 328 -1.81 2.21 -20.48
CA HIS A 328 -0.79 2.41 -19.47
C HIS A 328 0.17 3.52 -19.88
N MET A 329 0.29 4.55 -19.04
CA MET A 329 1.17 5.68 -19.24
C MET A 329 2.13 5.82 -18.05
N ARG A 330 3.43 5.82 -18.34
CA ARG A 330 4.49 5.99 -17.35
C ARG A 330 5.44 7.12 -17.76
N ASN A 331 5.87 7.93 -16.80
CA ASN A 331 6.84 9.01 -17.03
C ASN A 331 6.46 9.92 -18.21
N VAL A 332 5.18 10.23 -18.33
CA VAL A 332 4.65 11.09 -19.39
C VAL A 332 4.58 12.53 -18.90
N SER A 333 5.14 13.47 -19.65
CA SER A 333 5.25 14.87 -19.21
C SER A 333 4.93 15.85 -20.32
N ALA A 334 4.43 17.04 -19.91
CA ALA A 334 4.24 18.15 -20.82
C ALA A 334 4.81 19.45 -20.26
N SER A 335 5.44 20.25 -21.12
CA SER A 335 6.02 21.54 -20.72
C SER A 335 4.95 22.60 -20.46
N ALA A 336 3.87 22.59 -21.25
CA ALA A 336 2.81 23.59 -21.13
C ALA A 336 1.86 23.23 -19.98
N VAL A 337 1.83 24.11 -18.98
CA VAL A 337 0.99 23.93 -17.79
C VAL A 337 -0.47 23.80 -18.18
N GLY A 338 -1.09 22.69 -17.76
CA GLY A 338 -2.54 22.48 -17.86
C GLY A 338 -3.04 22.05 -19.24
N ARG A 339 -2.17 21.53 -20.12
CA ARG A 339 -2.52 21.06 -21.47
C ARG A 339 -2.21 19.57 -21.71
N GLY A 340 -2.52 18.74 -20.72
CA GLY A 340 -2.50 17.27 -20.86
C GLY A 340 -1.08 16.70 -20.94
N ALA A 341 -0.50 16.31 -19.81
CA ALA A 341 0.73 15.52 -19.79
C ALA A 341 0.50 14.16 -20.46
N GLY A 342 -0.55 13.43 -20.08
CA GLY A 342 -0.94 12.17 -20.73
C GLY A 342 -1.66 12.41 -22.05
N ILE A 343 -2.87 12.95 -21.97
CA ILE A 343 -3.75 13.16 -23.14
C ILE A 343 -4.21 14.61 -23.21
N TYR A 344 -4.09 15.19 -24.40
CA TYR A 344 -4.82 16.37 -24.82
C TYR A 344 -5.82 15.96 -25.89
N ALA A 345 -7.11 16.16 -25.64
CA ALA A 345 -8.15 15.94 -26.64
C ALA A 345 -9.18 17.06 -26.66
N GLY A 346 -9.87 17.25 -27.79
CA GLY A 346 -11.11 18.03 -27.79
C GLY A 346 -12.22 17.34 -26.99
N GLN A 347 -12.32 16.02 -27.14
CA GLN A 347 -13.30 15.15 -26.49
C GLN A 347 -12.67 13.81 -26.11
N ILE A 348 -13.02 13.30 -24.92
CA ILE A 348 -12.55 12.02 -24.38
C ILE A 348 -13.77 11.17 -24.00
N GLU A 349 -13.91 10.02 -24.63
CA GLU A 349 -14.95 9.01 -24.36
C GLU A 349 -14.30 7.66 -24.07
N ALA A 350 -14.17 7.34 -22.78
CA ALA A 350 -13.49 6.14 -22.31
C ALA A 350 -14.23 5.48 -21.13
N ALA A 351 -15.57 5.39 -21.22
CA ALA A 351 -16.44 5.02 -20.10
C ALA A 351 -16.22 3.59 -19.54
N GLU A 352 -15.74 2.67 -20.38
CA GLU A 352 -15.45 1.28 -20.00
C GLU A 352 -13.95 0.98 -19.91
N ALA A 353 -13.13 2.01 -20.12
CA ALA A 353 -11.69 1.87 -20.19
C ALA A 353 -11.02 1.83 -18.81
N GLU A 354 -9.87 1.16 -18.75
CA GLU A 354 -8.92 1.25 -17.64
C GLU A 354 -7.67 2.02 -18.07
N MET A 355 -7.39 3.10 -17.34
CA MET A 355 -6.23 3.96 -17.56
C MET A 355 -5.34 3.94 -16.32
N THR A 356 -4.05 3.65 -16.48
CA THR A 356 -3.06 3.74 -15.39
C THR A 356 -2.07 4.85 -15.71
N LEU A 357 -1.91 5.79 -14.79
CA LEU A 357 -1.04 6.95 -14.90
C LEU A 357 0.05 6.86 -13.81
N GLN A 358 1.32 6.90 -14.21
CA GLN A 358 2.47 6.87 -13.30
C GLN A 358 3.48 7.97 -13.64
N GLY A 359 3.94 8.71 -12.63
CA GLY A 359 5.04 9.67 -12.80
C GLY A 359 4.75 10.84 -13.74
N THR A 360 3.51 11.35 -13.78
CA THR A 360 3.16 12.48 -14.66
C THR A 360 3.79 13.79 -14.14
N ALA A 361 4.91 14.18 -14.74
CA ALA A 361 5.67 15.34 -14.33
C ALA A 361 5.17 16.59 -15.06
N ARG A 362 4.43 17.45 -14.34
CA ARG A 362 3.95 18.78 -14.75
C ARG A 362 2.77 18.79 -15.73
N GLY A 363 1.69 19.45 -15.31
CA GLY A 363 0.45 19.60 -16.08
C GLY A 363 -0.70 18.73 -15.56
N SER A 364 -1.90 18.94 -16.13
CA SER A 364 -3.01 18.00 -15.92
C SER A 364 -2.68 16.70 -16.63
N ALA A 365 -2.87 15.55 -15.99
CA ALA A 365 -2.65 14.25 -16.64
C ALA A 365 -3.55 14.09 -17.87
N LEU A 366 -4.81 14.54 -17.79
CA LEU A 366 -5.74 14.60 -18.91
C LEU A 366 -6.29 16.01 -19.07
N PHE A 367 -6.45 16.43 -20.33
CA PHE A 367 -7.11 17.66 -20.71
C PHE A 367 -8.11 17.40 -21.84
N ALA A 368 -9.37 17.78 -21.62
CA ALA A 368 -10.42 17.79 -22.63
C ALA A 368 -10.92 19.23 -22.88
N GLU A 369 -11.20 19.60 -24.12
CA GLU A 369 -11.81 20.91 -24.39
C GLU A 369 -13.30 20.93 -24.05
N ARG A 370 -14.05 19.86 -24.35
CA ARG A 370 -15.51 19.82 -24.17
C ARG A 370 -15.96 18.72 -23.23
N LEU A 371 -15.94 17.48 -23.70
CA LEU A 371 -16.51 16.31 -23.05
C LEU A 371 -15.42 15.37 -22.53
N CYS A 372 -15.58 14.86 -21.32
CA CYS A 372 -14.64 13.91 -20.72
C CYS A 372 -15.40 12.89 -19.87
N HIS A 373 -15.68 11.72 -20.45
CA HIS A 373 -16.22 10.55 -19.75
C HIS A 373 -15.13 9.48 -19.62
N LEU A 374 -14.86 9.04 -18.40
CA LEU A 374 -13.83 8.06 -18.08
C LEU A 374 -14.43 6.96 -17.20
N GLY A 375 -14.05 5.73 -17.47
CA GLY A 375 -14.38 4.58 -16.62
C GLY A 375 -13.50 4.57 -15.39
N LYS A 376 -12.44 3.78 -15.44
CA LYS A 376 -11.51 3.56 -14.33
C LYS A 376 -10.18 4.28 -14.60
N VAL A 377 -9.81 5.21 -13.72
CA VAL A 377 -8.54 5.94 -13.80
C VAL A 377 -7.73 5.66 -12.54
N ASN A 378 -6.56 5.06 -12.70
CA ASN A 378 -5.64 4.77 -11.61
C ASN A 378 -4.48 5.76 -11.59
N CYS A 379 -4.52 6.71 -10.67
CA CYS A 379 -3.47 7.68 -10.38
C CYS A 379 -2.67 7.34 -9.11
N SER A 380 -2.71 6.10 -8.60
CA SER A 380 -2.10 5.76 -7.31
C SER A 380 -0.58 5.99 -7.26
N ALA A 381 0.07 6.02 -8.43
CA ALA A 381 1.50 6.29 -8.61
C ALA A 381 1.77 7.62 -9.36
N ALA A 382 0.78 8.52 -9.40
CA ALA A 382 0.88 9.85 -9.99
C ALA A 382 0.43 10.91 -8.97
N PRO A 383 1.31 11.36 -8.06
CA PRO A 383 0.97 12.38 -7.07
C PRO A 383 0.53 13.67 -7.78
N GLY A 384 -0.54 14.29 -7.28
CA GLY A 384 -1.12 15.50 -7.84
C GLY A 384 -1.83 15.29 -9.17
N CYS A 385 -2.31 14.07 -9.47
CA CYS A 385 -3.03 13.74 -10.69
C CYS A 385 -4.23 14.70 -10.89
N ARG A 386 -4.29 15.39 -12.04
CA ARG A 386 -5.41 16.28 -12.36
C ARG A 386 -6.00 15.95 -13.72
N LEU A 387 -7.31 15.84 -13.77
CA LEU A 387 -8.11 15.68 -14.97
C LEU A 387 -8.88 16.99 -15.15
N ARG A 388 -8.80 17.59 -16.34
CA ARG A 388 -9.41 18.91 -16.63
C ARG A 388 -10.28 18.83 -17.86
N ALA A 389 -11.44 19.45 -17.81
CA ALA A 389 -12.32 19.66 -18.97
C ALA A 389 -12.87 21.11 -18.94
N MET A 390 -12.84 21.85 -20.07
CA MET A 390 -13.16 23.29 -20.04
C MET A 390 -14.67 23.57 -19.86
N GLU A 391 -15.54 22.78 -20.48
CA GLU A 391 -16.99 23.04 -20.46
C GLU A 391 -17.69 22.47 -19.21
N ARG A 392 -17.30 21.27 -18.77
CA ARG A 392 -17.93 20.55 -17.66
C ARG A 392 -16.89 19.80 -16.83
N VAL A 393 -17.24 19.44 -15.59
CA VAL A 393 -16.38 18.57 -14.77
C VAL A 393 -16.24 17.21 -15.46
N PRO A 394 -15.02 16.62 -15.51
CA PRO A 394 -14.87 15.24 -15.96
C PRO A 394 -15.80 14.28 -15.21
N GLU A 395 -16.47 13.40 -15.94
CA GLU A 395 -17.27 12.33 -15.38
C GLU A 395 -16.41 11.07 -15.31
N VAL A 396 -16.04 10.66 -14.09
CA VAL A 396 -15.15 9.51 -13.86
C VAL A 396 -15.88 8.51 -12.98
N ARG A 397 -16.02 7.26 -13.45
CA ARG A 397 -16.68 6.20 -12.68
C ARG A 397 -15.87 5.82 -11.43
N GLN A 398 -14.55 5.70 -11.57
CA GLN A 398 -13.62 5.38 -10.46
C GLN A 398 -12.27 6.09 -10.64
N LEU A 399 -11.79 6.82 -9.62
CA LEU A 399 -10.50 7.53 -9.62
C LEU A 399 -9.60 7.13 -8.41
N PHE A 400 -8.61 6.29 -8.63
CA PHE A 400 -7.70 5.88 -7.56
C PHE A 400 -6.62 6.95 -7.35
N CYS A 401 -6.66 7.65 -6.23
CA CYS A 401 -5.63 8.63 -5.85
C CYS A 401 -4.46 7.98 -5.12
N SER A 402 -3.33 8.70 -5.07
CA SER A 402 -2.20 8.28 -4.25
C SER A 402 -2.51 8.42 -2.75
N ARG A 403 -1.71 7.77 -1.90
CA ARG A 403 -1.93 7.78 -0.45
C ARG A 403 -1.77 9.21 0.10
N GLY A 404 -2.66 9.57 1.02
CA GLY A 404 -2.75 10.92 1.58
C GLY A 404 -3.31 11.99 0.64
N GLU A 405 -3.78 11.61 -0.55
CA GLU A 405 -4.49 12.53 -1.44
C GLU A 405 -5.98 12.26 -1.47
N GLY A 406 -6.78 13.30 -1.23
CA GLY A 406 -8.22 13.29 -1.39
C GLY A 406 -8.64 13.59 -2.82
N PHE A 407 -9.83 13.10 -3.15
CA PHE A 407 -10.53 13.53 -4.35
C PHE A 407 -11.07 14.95 -4.15
N VAL A 408 -10.72 15.88 -5.05
CA VAL A 408 -11.24 17.24 -5.07
C VAL A 408 -11.94 17.51 -6.40
N ARG A 409 -13.22 17.86 -6.32
CA ARG A 409 -14.06 18.24 -7.47
C ARG A 409 -14.22 19.76 -7.50
N ARG A 410 -13.78 20.39 -8.59
CA ARG A 410 -14.08 21.79 -8.93
C ARG A 410 -14.84 21.83 -10.27
N THR A 411 -15.36 22.98 -10.64
CA THR A 411 -16.22 23.18 -11.83
C THR A 411 -15.68 22.64 -13.16
N THR A 412 -14.36 22.61 -13.32
CA THR A 412 -13.69 22.16 -14.57
C THR A 412 -12.55 21.17 -14.32
N THR A 413 -12.30 20.82 -13.06
CA THR A 413 -11.14 20.00 -12.69
C THR A 413 -11.50 18.98 -11.63
N LEU A 414 -10.99 17.78 -11.84
CA LEU A 414 -11.09 16.64 -10.95
C LEU A 414 -9.65 16.23 -10.63
N SER A 415 -9.24 16.33 -9.37
CA SER A 415 -7.84 16.13 -9.01
C SER A 415 -7.65 15.39 -7.70
N CYS A 416 -6.59 14.60 -7.63
CA CYS A 416 -6.03 14.11 -6.39
C CYS A 416 -5.19 15.23 -5.78
N GLN A 417 -5.57 15.70 -4.59
CA GLN A 417 -4.84 16.75 -3.87
C GLN A 417 -4.42 16.23 -2.50
N PRO A 418 -3.23 16.59 -1.99
CA PRO A 418 -2.85 16.24 -0.64
C PRO A 418 -3.90 16.75 0.34
N CYS A 419 -4.26 15.92 1.32
CA CYS A 419 -5.20 16.31 2.35
C CYS A 419 -4.68 17.53 3.14
N HIS A 420 -5.57 18.48 3.40
CA HIS A 420 -5.27 19.68 4.19
C HIS A 420 -5.04 19.32 5.65
N GLU A 421 -4.46 20.24 6.43
CA GLU A 421 -4.37 20.13 7.88
C GLU A 421 -5.74 19.75 8.48
N GLN A 422 -5.76 18.83 9.43
CA GLN A 422 -6.97 18.25 10.03
C GLN A 422 -7.81 17.33 9.13
N THR A 423 -7.29 16.94 7.96
CA THR A 423 -7.89 15.88 7.14
C THR A 423 -6.84 14.85 6.73
N THR A 424 -7.24 13.59 6.59
CA THR A 424 -6.32 12.50 6.26
C THR A 424 -7.01 11.47 5.37
N ARG A 425 -6.19 10.69 4.65
CA ARG A 425 -6.67 9.55 3.86
C ARG A 425 -5.70 8.37 3.97
N LEU A 426 -6.17 7.33 4.64
CA LEU A 426 -5.39 6.12 4.90
C LEU A 426 -5.63 4.99 3.89
N THR A 427 -6.74 5.04 3.14
CA THR A 427 -7.12 4.02 2.15
C THR A 427 -6.74 4.41 0.73
N LYS A 428 -6.60 3.38 -0.13
CA LYS A 428 -6.36 3.52 -1.58
C LYS A 428 -7.65 3.67 -2.40
N ASP A 429 -8.82 3.70 -1.75
CA ASP A 429 -10.08 3.53 -2.48
C ASP A 429 -10.44 4.76 -3.32
N ALA A 430 -11.21 4.57 -4.40
CA ALA A 430 -11.17 5.34 -5.64
C ALA A 430 -12.08 6.57 -5.74
N THR A 431 -12.77 6.97 -4.68
CA THR A 431 -13.84 7.99 -4.84
C THR A 431 -14.06 8.89 -3.64
N LEU A 432 -13.46 8.58 -2.49
CA LEU A 432 -13.72 9.34 -1.27
C LEU A 432 -12.93 10.66 -1.20
N PRO A 433 -13.52 11.74 -0.66
CA PRO A 433 -12.78 12.95 -0.30
C PRO A 433 -11.84 12.67 0.89
N CYS A 434 -10.99 13.63 1.25
CA CYS A 434 -10.27 13.53 2.53
C CYS A 434 -11.27 13.49 3.70
N THR A 435 -11.02 12.63 4.66
CA THR A 435 -11.82 12.51 5.89
C THR A 435 -11.26 13.46 6.95
N SER A 436 -12.14 14.15 7.67
CA SER A 436 -11.74 14.93 8.85
C SER A 436 -11.10 14.03 9.88
N CYS A 437 -10.06 14.54 10.54
CA CYS A 437 -9.44 13.83 11.65
C CYS A 437 -10.42 13.76 12.82
N PRO A 438 -10.34 12.70 13.66
CA PRO A 438 -11.24 12.56 14.79
C PRO A 438 -11.13 13.75 15.75
N GLU A 439 -12.28 14.26 16.19
CA GLU A 439 -12.36 15.23 17.27
C GLU A 439 -12.15 14.52 18.61
N ILE A 440 -10.89 14.33 19.00
CA ILE A 440 -10.52 13.84 20.34
C ILE A 440 -10.13 15.05 21.19
N PRO A 441 -10.55 15.13 22.47
CA PRO A 441 -10.17 16.21 23.39
C PRO A 441 -8.67 16.21 23.77
N MET A 442 -7.84 15.45 23.07
CA MET A 442 -6.40 15.32 23.29
C MET A 442 -5.65 15.73 22.00
N PRO A 443 -4.41 16.24 22.11
CA PRO A 443 -3.66 16.68 20.93
C PRO A 443 -3.38 15.48 20.00
N ILE A 444 -3.98 15.50 18.81
CA ILE A 444 -3.73 14.57 17.72
C ILE A 444 -2.86 15.27 16.69
N SER A 445 -1.81 14.58 16.22
CA SER A 445 -1.11 15.00 15.00
C SER A 445 -1.68 14.22 13.82
N CYS A 446 -2.27 14.93 12.87
CA CYS A 446 -2.91 14.34 11.70
C CYS A 446 -2.24 14.87 10.44
N GLU A 447 -1.43 14.02 9.83
CA GLU A 447 -0.77 14.26 8.55
C GLU A 447 -1.60 13.62 7.42
N SER A 448 -1.33 14.02 6.18
CA SER A 448 -2.11 13.61 5.01
C SER A 448 -2.24 12.08 4.88
N ALA A 449 -1.18 11.34 5.20
CA ALA A 449 -1.11 9.88 5.11
C ALA A 449 -0.83 9.18 6.47
N LYS A 450 -0.86 9.91 7.59
CA LYS A 450 -0.49 9.39 8.92
C LYS A 450 -1.31 10.04 10.02
N VAL A 451 -1.89 9.23 10.90
CA VAL A 451 -2.57 9.71 12.12
C VAL A 451 -1.79 9.26 13.33
N THR A 452 -1.36 10.19 14.17
CA THR A 452 -0.68 9.90 15.45
C THR A 452 -1.64 10.12 16.61
N LEU A 453 -1.94 9.05 17.33
CA LEU A 453 -2.85 9.06 18.47
C LEU A 453 -2.06 9.19 19.78
N PRO A 454 -2.53 10.01 20.74
CA PRO A 454 -1.92 10.07 22.06
C PRO A 454 -2.14 8.76 22.82
N ALA A 455 -1.30 8.50 23.82
CA ALA A 455 -1.49 7.35 24.70
C ALA A 455 -2.85 7.39 25.40
N GLY A 456 -3.54 6.25 25.43
CA GLY A 456 -4.90 6.13 25.99
C GLY A 456 -6.04 6.43 25.01
N ALA A 457 -5.76 6.69 23.73
CA ALA A 457 -6.77 6.82 22.69
C ALA A 457 -6.60 5.74 21.60
N MET A 458 -7.71 5.21 21.11
CA MET A 458 -7.75 4.21 20.04
C MET A 458 -8.84 4.60 19.03
N VAL A 459 -8.54 4.55 17.73
CA VAL A 459 -9.56 4.79 16.68
C VAL A 459 -10.20 3.47 16.28
N ASN A 460 -11.52 3.49 16.12
CA ASN A 460 -12.26 2.34 15.63
C ASN A 460 -12.17 2.27 14.11
N LEU A 461 -11.58 1.22 13.57
CA LEU A 461 -11.43 1.05 12.13
C LEU A 461 -12.57 0.19 11.54
N LYS A 462 -13.82 0.41 11.96
CA LYS A 462 -14.96 -0.42 11.51
C LYS A 462 -15.05 -0.48 9.98
N PRO A 463 -15.20 -1.68 9.39
CA PRO A 463 -15.57 -1.80 7.99
C PRO A 463 -17.04 -1.37 7.86
N ILE A 464 -17.32 -0.38 7.02
CA ILE A 464 -18.70 0.03 6.75
C ILE A 464 -19.27 -0.97 5.74
N PRO A 465 -20.39 -1.67 6.03
CA PRO A 465 -21.03 -2.55 5.06
C PRO A 465 -21.62 -1.69 3.93
N ARG A 466 -21.22 -1.96 2.68
CA ARG A 466 -21.85 -1.36 1.50
C ARG A 466 -23.08 -2.19 1.14
N TRP A 467 -24.26 -1.61 1.24
CA TRP A 467 -25.51 -2.25 0.83
C TRP A 467 -25.62 -2.21 -0.70
N GLU A 468 -25.08 -3.21 -1.40
CA GLU A 468 -25.38 -3.52 -2.81
C GLU A 468 -24.96 -4.99 -3.12
N ASP A 469 -25.89 -5.91 -2.87
CA ASP A 469 -26.13 -7.31 -3.29
C ASP A 469 -25.10 -8.25 -4.01
N SER A 470 -23.79 -7.99 -4.16
CA SER A 470 -22.96 -8.86 -5.05
C SER A 470 -21.46 -9.08 -4.77
N GLY A 471 -21.06 -9.45 -3.55
CA GLY A 471 -19.68 -9.87 -3.26
C GLY A 471 -18.84 -8.75 -2.64
N GLU A 472 -18.56 -8.92 -1.36
CA GLU A 472 -18.27 -7.84 -0.40
C GLU A 472 -16.85 -7.26 -0.54
N SER A 473 -16.78 -5.98 -0.88
CA SER A 473 -15.58 -5.14 -0.73
C SER A 473 -15.87 -4.12 0.38
N TYR A 474 -15.15 -4.26 1.51
CA TYR A 474 -15.31 -3.40 2.68
C TYR A 474 -14.63 -2.04 2.45
N ASN A 475 -15.42 -0.96 2.43
CA ASN A 475 -14.88 0.40 2.43
C ASN A 475 -14.65 0.82 3.89
N LEU A 476 -13.40 0.70 4.36
CA LEU A 476 -12.96 1.22 5.66
C LEU A 476 -12.74 2.72 5.56
N THR A 477 -13.31 3.49 6.50
CA THR A 477 -12.69 4.64 7.20
C THR A 477 -13.78 5.57 7.72
N ASP A 478 -14.58 5.10 8.67
CA ASP A 478 -15.17 6.07 9.60
C ASP A 478 -14.17 6.30 10.74
N LEU A 479 -13.34 7.33 10.59
CA LEU A 479 -12.40 7.74 11.64
C LEU A 479 -13.11 8.46 12.80
N THR A 480 -14.43 8.69 12.74
CA THR A 480 -15.14 9.46 13.78
C THR A 480 -15.35 8.66 15.05
N GLU A 481 -15.42 7.33 14.98
CA GLU A 481 -15.52 6.48 16.16
C GLU A 481 -14.15 6.28 16.80
N TRP A 482 -14.00 6.67 18.07
CA TRP A 482 -12.80 6.43 18.87
C TRP A 482 -13.16 5.96 20.29
N TYR A 483 -12.19 5.31 20.94
CA TYR A 483 -12.29 4.74 22.28
C TYR A 483 -11.24 5.35 23.20
N PHE A 484 -11.64 5.61 24.45
CA PHE A 484 -10.73 5.87 25.56
C PHE A 484 -10.29 4.54 26.16
N CYS A 485 -8.99 4.35 26.34
CA CYS A 485 -8.45 3.16 26.96
C CYS A 485 -8.32 3.38 28.47
N PRO A 486 -9.06 2.63 29.31
CA PRO A 486 -9.02 2.81 30.77
C PRO A 486 -7.60 2.68 31.33
N ASN A 487 -6.81 1.75 30.76
CA ASN A 487 -5.39 1.63 31.03
C ASN A 487 -4.59 2.33 29.91
N ARG A 488 -4.00 3.49 30.21
CA ARG A 488 -3.19 4.25 29.23
C ARG A 488 -2.00 3.45 28.69
N GLN A 489 -1.46 2.51 29.46
CA GLN A 489 -0.35 1.65 29.02
C GLN A 489 -0.79 0.55 28.06
N ALA A 490 -2.09 0.22 28.01
CA ALA A 490 -2.65 -0.73 27.06
C ALA A 490 -2.77 -0.13 25.65
N CYS A 491 -2.88 1.20 25.54
CA CYS A 491 -2.89 1.96 24.29
C CYS A 491 -1.69 2.90 24.25
N PRO A 492 -0.49 2.41 23.88
CA PRO A 492 0.68 3.28 23.73
C PRO A 492 0.44 4.33 22.63
N ILE A 493 1.31 5.34 22.56
CA ILE A 493 1.30 6.29 21.43
C ILE A 493 1.39 5.48 20.14
N GLY A 494 0.29 5.46 19.40
CA GLY A 494 0.14 4.70 18.17
C GLY A 494 0.18 5.64 16.98
N PHE A 495 0.72 5.15 15.87
CA PHE A 495 0.53 5.80 14.58
C PHE A 495 -0.13 4.83 13.61
N VAL A 496 -1.07 5.34 12.82
CA VAL A 496 -1.68 4.61 11.72
C VAL A 496 -1.17 5.25 10.43
N GLU A 497 -0.32 4.54 9.71
CA GLU A 497 0.25 4.97 8.43
C GLU A 497 -0.48 4.32 7.25
N ALA A 498 -0.70 5.10 6.19
CA ALA A 498 -1.32 4.61 4.96
C ALA A 498 -0.44 3.51 4.32
N GLY A 499 -0.88 2.26 4.41
CA GLY A 499 -0.24 1.13 3.71
C GLY A 499 0.50 0.12 4.55
N HIS A 500 0.64 0.35 5.86
CA HIS A 500 0.98 -0.71 6.81
C HIS A 500 -0.27 -1.47 7.27
N TRP A 501 -1.27 -1.55 6.39
CA TRP A 501 -2.46 -2.35 6.62
C TRP A 501 -2.02 -3.80 6.55
N PRO A 502 -2.18 -4.55 7.63
CA PRO A 502 -1.92 -5.97 7.58
C PRO A 502 -2.97 -6.53 6.60
N GLY A 503 -2.50 -7.32 5.62
CA GLY A 503 -3.23 -7.60 4.36
C GLY A 503 -4.57 -8.32 4.52
N ASP A 504 -5.16 -8.77 3.42
CA ASP A 504 -6.48 -9.44 3.37
C ASP A 504 -6.65 -10.68 4.30
N ASP A 505 -5.58 -11.14 4.96
CA ASP A 505 -5.58 -12.23 5.96
C ASP A 505 -5.37 -11.76 7.42
N ALA A 506 -5.15 -10.47 7.65
CA ALA A 506 -4.99 -9.92 8.98
C ALA A 506 -6.34 -9.67 9.61
N LYS A 507 -6.67 -10.51 10.60
CA LYS A 507 -7.81 -10.28 11.48
C LYS A 507 -7.72 -8.88 12.07
N PHE A 508 -8.88 -8.29 12.28
CA PHE A 508 -9.17 -6.94 12.81
C PHE A 508 -8.51 -6.58 14.18
N GLU A 509 -7.53 -7.36 14.65
CA GLU A 509 -6.80 -7.26 15.91
C GLU A 509 -5.61 -6.28 15.86
N ASP A 510 -5.30 -5.67 14.70
CA ASP A 510 -4.07 -4.90 14.48
C ASP A 510 -4.22 -3.36 14.52
N VAL A 511 -5.12 -2.81 15.35
CA VAL A 511 -4.84 -1.49 15.95
C VAL A 511 -4.05 -1.81 17.21
N PRO A 512 -2.76 -1.43 17.34
CA PRO A 512 -1.88 -2.09 18.28
C PRO A 512 -2.19 -1.63 19.70
N CYS A 513 -3.13 -2.34 20.33
CA CYS A 513 -3.07 -2.58 21.75
C CYS A 513 -1.66 -3.09 22.08
N ARG A 514 -1.12 -2.69 23.23
CA ARG A 514 0.14 -3.24 23.72
C ARG A 514 0.03 -4.77 23.77
N GLU A 515 1.15 -5.46 23.56
CA GLU A 515 1.19 -6.93 23.65
C GLU A 515 0.47 -7.42 24.91
N GLY A 516 -0.52 -8.29 24.71
CA GLY A 516 -1.34 -8.85 25.77
C GLY A 516 -2.72 -8.24 25.97
N PHE A 517 -3.05 -7.16 25.26
CA PHE A 517 -4.37 -6.54 25.28
C PHE A 517 -5.08 -6.71 23.93
N CYS A 518 -6.41 -6.72 23.92
CA CYS A 518 -7.23 -6.78 22.71
C CYS A 518 -8.61 -6.13 22.91
N GLY A 519 -9.35 -5.99 21.80
CA GLY A 519 -10.71 -5.45 21.79
C GLY A 519 -10.80 -3.91 21.85
N PRO A 520 -12.02 -3.36 21.81
CA PRO A 520 -12.23 -1.91 21.82
C PRO A 520 -11.73 -1.28 23.13
N GLY A 521 -10.87 -0.28 23.03
CA GLY A 521 -10.24 0.37 24.18
C GLY A 521 -9.19 -0.50 24.90
N CYS A 522 -8.78 -1.62 24.30
CA CYS A 522 -7.76 -2.53 24.83
C CYS A 522 -8.03 -2.99 26.28
N VAL A 523 -9.31 -3.25 26.59
CA VAL A 523 -9.76 -3.66 27.93
C VAL A 523 -9.59 -5.16 28.18
N HIS A 524 -9.69 -5.97 27.12
CA HIS A 524 -9.61 -7.41 27.24
C HIS A 524 -8.17 -7.89 27.15
N CYS A 525 -7.88 -9.04 27.77
CA CYS A 525 -6.59 -9.69 27.62
C CYS A 525 -6.58 -10.58 26.38
N ALA A 526 -5.49 -10.54 25.63
CA ALA A 526 -5.25 -11.43 24.50
C ALA A 526 -5.17 -12.89 24.97
N TRP A 527 -5.33 -13.84 24.04
CA TRP A 527 -5.46 -15.27 24.37
C TRP A 527 -4.34 -15.83 25.26
N GLN A 528 -3.10 -15.32 25.20
CA GLN A 528 -1.96 -15.80 26.02
C GLN A 528 -1.80 -15.09 27.38
N PHE A 529 -2.68 -14.14 27.66
CA PHE A 529 -2.61 -13.24 28.80
C PHE A 529 -3.86 -13.41 29.66
N ALA A 530 -3.79 -12.97 30.90
CA ALA A 530 -4.91 -12.96 31.82
C ALA A 530 -4.84 -11.74 32.73
N ARG A 531 -5.94 -11.39 33.40
CA ARG A 531 -5.99 -10.21 34.27
C ARG A 531 -5.14 -10.43 35.52
N SER A 532 -4.44 -9.40 35.95
CA SER A 532 -3.71 -9.40 37.22
C SER A 532 -4.67 -9.44 38.40
N ASP A 533 -4.38 -10.25 39.42
CA ASP A 533 -5.19 -10.30 40.64
C ASP A 533 -5.20 -8.97 41.43
N SER A 534 -4.20 -8.12 41.22
CA SER A 534 -4.11 -6.79 41.85
C SER A 534 -4.77 -5.68 41.03
N ASP A 535 -5.04 -5.89 39.74
CA ASP A 535 -5.45 -4.84 38.81
C ASP A 535 -6.18 -5.44 37.61
N VAL A 536 -7.50 -5.29 37.56
CA VAL A 536 -8.35 -5.92 36.53
C VAL A 536 -8.18 -5.35 35.13
N LEU A 537 -7.55 -4.17 34.98
CA LEU A 537 -7.27 -3.55 33.69
C LEU A 537 -5.82 -3.77 33.24
N HIS A 538 -5.08 -4.63 33.94
CA HIS A 538 -3.71 -4.99 33.61
C HIS A 538 -3.62 -6.46 33.22
N CYS A 539 -3.20 -6.71 31.98
CA CYS A 539 -3.01 -8.06 31.45
C CYS A 539 -1.56 -8.53 31.64
N ILE A 540 -1.40 -9.74 32.16
CA ILE A 540 -0.11 -10.38 32.41
C ILE A 540 0.00 -11.67 31.60
N LYS A 541 1.21 -11.99 31.13
CA LYS A 541 1.44 -13.21 30.35
C LYS A 541 1.41 -14.42 31.28
N CYS A 542 0.60 -15.43 30.94
CA CYS A 542 0.61 -16.67 31.72
C CYS A 542 1.91 -17.42 31.48
N ALA A 543 2.72 -17.65 32.52
CA ALA A 543 3.96 -18.42 32.37
C ALA A 543 3.68 -19.93 32.23
N ASP A 544 4.54 -20.63 31.47
CA ASP A 544 4.37 -22.06 31.18
C ASP A 544 4.50 -22.96 32.43
N LYS A 545 5.17 -22.48 33.49
CA LYS A 545 5.48 -23.25 34.70
C LYS A 545 4.39 -23.13 35.75
N VAL A 546 3.26 -23.80 35.50
CA VAL A 546 2.08 -23.74 36.38
C VAL A 546 2.33 -24.19 37.82
N MET A 547 3.27 -25.12 38.04
CA MET A 547 3.63 -25.56 39.39
C MET A 547 4.14 -24.42 40.28
N VAL A 548 4.82 -23.42 39.72
CA VAL A 548 5.27 -22.25 40.50
C VAL A 548 4.07 -21.42 40.97
N TYR A 549 3.07 -21.22 40.10
CA TYR A 549 1.86 -20.49 40.46
C TYR A 549 1.02 -21.24 41.50
N ILE A 550 0.84 -22.55 41.36
CA ILE A 550 0.12 -23.37 42.36
C ILE A 550 0.85 -23.30 43.71
N LEU A 551 2.16 -23.50 43.72
CA LEU A 551 2.95 -23.44 44.95
C LEU A 551 2.92 -22.06 45.58
N MET A 552 2.97 -20.99 44.79
CA MET A 552 2.97 -19.62 45.29
C MET A 552 1.58 -19.20 45.79
N HIS A 553 0.50 -19.59 45.10
CA HIS A 553 -0.87 -19.35 45.53
C HIS A 553 -1.21 -20.11 46.82
N LEU A 554 -0.84 -21.40 46.89
CA LEU A 554 -0.97 -22.19 48.11
C LEU A 554 -0.07 -21.65 49.23
N ALA A 555 1.20 -21.29 48.94
CA ALA A 555 2.10 -20.75 49.95
C ALA A 555 1.62 -19.41 50.51
N TRP A 556 0.97 -18.58 49.70
CA TRP A 556 0.39 -17.33 50.16
C TRP A 556 -0.79 -17.60 51.10
N ASP A 557 -1.84 -18.26 50.62
CA ASP A 557 -3.06 -18.42 51.41
C ASP A 557 -2.90 -19.42 52.55
N VAL A 558 -2.30 -20.58 52.30
CA VAL A 558 -2.06 -21.61 53.32
C VAL A 558 -0.92 -21.17 54.25
N GLY A 559 0.16 -20.61 53.71
CA GLY A 559 1.31 -20.21 54.53
C GLY A 559 0.97 -19.06 55.47
N PHE A 560 0.36 -17.97 55.00
CA PHE A 560 -0.05 -16.88 55.90
C PHE A 560 -1.12 -17.31 56.89
N PHE A 561 -2.09 -18.13 56.47
CA PHE A 561 -3.13 -18.61 57.36
C PHE A 561 -2.58 -19.57 58.43
N THR A 562 -1.76 -20.54 58.04
CA THR A 562 -1.12 -21.47 58.99
C THR A 562 -0.17 -20.73 59.91
N TYR A 563 0.61 -19.78 59.40
CA TYR A 563 1.47 -18.95 60.21
C TYR A 563 0.68 -18.10 61.21
N ALA A 564 -0.41 -17.46 60.79
CA ALA A 564 -1.30 -16.71 61.68
C ALA A 564 -1.93 -17.63 62.74
N ALA A 565 -2.45 -18.79 62.34
CA ALA A 565 -3.08 -19.76 63.24
C ALA A 565 -2.07 -20.33 64.26
N VAL A 566 -0.85 -20.67 63.83
CA VAL A 566 0.21 -21.18 64.70
C VAL A 566 0.71 -20.08 65.62
N SER A 567 0.93 -18.87 65.12
CA SER A 567 1.32 -17.71 65.93
C SER A 567 0.32 -17.48 67.06
N VAL A 568 -0.98 -17.55 66.76
CA VAL A 568 -2.04 -17.42 67.76
C VAL A 568 -2.10 -18.60 68.73
N ALA A 569 -1.88 -19.82 68.24
CA ALA A 569 -1.91 -21.02 69.07
C ALA A 569 -0.66 -21.20 69.96
N ALA A 570 0.51 -20.70 69.53
CA ALA A 570 1.81 -20.94 70.16
C ALA A 570 2.18 -19.92 71.26
N GLY A 571 1.35 -18.90 71.48
CA GLY A 571 1.62 -17.87 72.47
C GLY A 571 1.61 -18.33 73.93
N LYS A 572 2.75 -18.80 74.44
CA LYS A 572 2.95 -19.09 75.89
C LYS A 572 3.14 -17.81 76.70
N ARG A 573 2.39 -17.63 77.80
CA ARG A 573 2.30 -16.45 78.71
C ARG A 573 3.47 -15.43 78.78
N ASP A 574 4.74 -15.81 78.66
CA ASP A 574 5.90 -14.98 79.08
C ASP A 574 6.66 -14.19 77.98
N ARG A 575 6.12 -14.01 76.77
CA ARG A 575 6.78 -13.19 75.72
C ARG A 575 5.84 -12.18 75.05
N PRO A 576 5.60 -11.00 75.66
CA PRO A 576 4.63 -10.03 75.16
C PRO A 576 5.10 -9.23 73.93
N LEU A 577 6.35 -8.72 73.94
CA LEU A 577 6.86 -7.81 72.91
C LEU A 577 6.86 -8.39 71.48
N SER A 578 7.08 -9.71 71.36
CA SER A 578 7.10 -10.41 70.06
C SER A 578 5.73 -10.53 69.40
N ARG A 579 4.62 -10.34 70.14
CA ARG A 579 3.26 -10.61 69.66
C ARG A 579 2.64 -9.40 69.00
N THR A 580 2.76 -8.26 69.66
CA THR A 580 2.28 -6.97 69.15
C THR A 580 3.01 -6.58 67.87
N LEU A 581 4.34 -6.75 67.85
CA LEU A 581 5.16 -6.56 66.66
C LEU A 581 4.74 -7.46 65.50
N LEU A 582 4.41 -8.73 65.77
CA LEU A 582 4.01 -9.66 64.71
C LEU A 582 2.63 -9.35 64.16
N ASN A 583 1.68 -9.00 65.03
CA ASN A 583 0.34 -8.60 64.61
C ASN A 583 0.37 -7.29 63.81
N GLN A 584 1.19 -6.31 64.22
CA GLN A 584 1.43 -5.08 63.47
C GLN A 584 2.16 -5.35 62.15
N LEU A 585 3.15 -6.24 62.13
CA LEU A 585 3.84 -6.63 60.88
C LEU A 585 2.86 -7.25 59.88
N MET A 586 1.92 -8.10 60.31
CA MET A 586 0.90 -8.67 59.43
C MET A 586 -0.12 -7.64 58.93
N ALA A 587 -0.45 -6.63 59.76
CA ALA A 587 -1.29 -5.51 59.37
C ALA A 587 -0.59 -4.64 58.31
N PHE A 588 0.65 -4.26 58.63
CA PHE A 588 1.51 -3.45 57.79
C PHE A 588 1.78 -4.16 56.47
N ALA A 589 2.13 -5.45 56.47
CA ALA A 589 2.36 -6.20 55.24
C ALA A 589 1.13 -6.20 54.30
N GLY A 590 -0.10 -6.29 54.83
CA GLY A 590 -1.31 -6.25 54.02
C GLY A 590 -1.58 -4.89 53.36
N VAL A 591 -1.38 -3.80 54.13
CA VAL A 591 -1.56 -2.43 53.62
C VAL A 591 -0.39 -2.03 52.72
N ALA A 592 0.84 -2.24 53.20
CA ALA A 592 2.07 -1.93 52.52
C ALA A 592 2.16 -2.68 51.19
N SER A 593 1.81 -3.97 51.09
CA SER A 593 1.83 -4.69 49.80
C SER A 593 0.90 -4.08 48.75
N SER A 594 -0.30 -3.65 49.16
CA SER A 594 -1.28 -3.01 48.26
C SER A 594 -0.79 -1.63 47.81
N VAL A 595 -0.26 -0.82 48.74
CA VAL A 595 0.26 0.52 48.45
C VAL A 595 1.60 0.48 47.70
N LEU A 596 2.52 -0.40 48.08
CA LEU A 596 3.80 -0.60 47.37
C LEU A 596 3.58 -1.15 45.97
N SER A 597 2.60 -2.03 45.76
CA SER A 597 2.24 -2.48 44.40
C SER A 597 1.73 -1.32 43.55
N ALA A 598 0.94 -0.41 44.14
CA ALA A 598 0.50 0.81 43.48
C ALA A 598 1.64 1.78 43.17
N VAL A 599 2.49 2.05 44.15
CA VAL A 599 3.62 2.98 44.06
C VAL A 599 4.67 2.46 43.08
N ALA A 600 4.97 1.16 43.09
CA ALA A 600 5.93 0.51 42.19
C ALA A 600 5.54 0.63 40.71
N LYS A 601 4.26 0.78 40.41
CA LYS A 601 3.73 0.94 39.03
C LYS A 601 3.73 2.38 38.53
N THR A 602 4.14 3.35 39.34
CA THR A 602 4.20 4.77 38.94
C THR A 602 5.49 5.09 38.16
N ASP A 603 5.39 5.97 37.16
CA ASP A 603 6.53 6.38 36.33
C ASP A 603 7.75 6.92 37.12
N PRO A 604 7.57 7.71 38.21
CA PRO A 604 8.70 8.16 39.04
C PRO A 604 9.46 7.01 39.71
N VAL A 605 8.75 5.97 40.15
CA VAL A 605 9.39 4.80 40.79
C VAL A 605 10.05 3.91 39.75
N ALA A 606 9.46 3.76 38.57
CA ALA A 606 10.10 3.07 37.45
C ALA A 606 11.41 3.77 37.02
N THR A 607 11.43 5.10 36.95
CA THR A 607 12.65 5.88 36.67
C THR A 607 13.69 5.78 37.80
N LEU A 608 13.26 5.79 39.06
CA LEU A 608 14.14 5.61 40.23
C LEU A 608 14.69 4.17 40.36
N ALA A 609 13.92 3.17 39.94
CA ALA A 609 14.34 1.79 39.90
C ALA A 609 15.40 1.54 38.82
N ASN A 610 15.33 2.28 37.71
CA ASN A 610 16.37 2.25 36.70
C ASN A 610 17.70 2.84 37.19
N THR A 611 17.73 3.68 38.23
CA THR A 611 18.98 4.26 38.74
C THR A 611 19.59 3.48 39.92
N SER A 612 18.80 2.74 40.71
CA SER A 612 19.32 1.97 41.84
C SER A 612 19.21 0.45 41.65
N ARG A 613 20.30 -0.30 41.87
CA ARG A 613 20.29 -1.77 41.75
C ARG A 613 19.33 -2.45 42.74
N LEU A 614 19.21 -1.89 43.95
CA LEU A 614 18.32 -2.41 45.00
C LEU A 614 16.85 -2.28 44.62
N LEU A 615 16.40 -1.09 44.17
CA LEU A 615 15.03 -0.94 43.68
C LEU A 615 14.83 -1.70 42.36
N ARG A 616 15.87 -1.85 41.53
CA ARG A 616 15.79 -2.68 40.32
C ARG A 616 15.49 -4.14 40.67
N SER A 617 16.06 -4.72 41.72
CA SER A 617 15.65 -6.06 42.18
C SER A 617 14.23 -6.12 42.75
N PHE A 618 13.68 -5.02 43.26
CA PHE A 618 12.30 -4.93 43.74
C PHE A 618 11.28 -4.64 42.61
N VAL A 619 11.68 -3.90 41.57
CA VAL A 619 10.81 -3.42 40.48
C VAL A 619 10.99 -4.22 39.19
N ALA A 620 12.20 -4.72 38.89
CA ALA A 620 12.44 -5.66 37.78
C ALA A 620 11.99 -7.09 38.10
N GLN A 621 11.41 -7.28 39.29
CA GLN A 621 10.46 -8.35 39.48
C GLN A 621 9.14 -8.00 38.77
N ASP A 622 9.11 -8.27 37.45
CA ASP A 622 7.96 -8.97 36.84
C ASP A 622 7.80 -10.39 37.45
N ALA A 623 8.27 -10.59 38.69
CA ALA A 623 8.30 -11.87 39.37
C ALA A 623 6.88 -12.21 39.74
N VAL A 624 6.32 -13.05 38.87
CA VAL A 624 5.16 -13.87 39.15
C VAL A 624 4.02 -13.01 39.68
N SER A 625 3.62 -12.01 38.90
CA SER A 625 2.26 -11.49 39.07
C SER A 625 1.33 -12.70 38.96
N LEU A 626 0.67 -13.02 40.06
CA LEU A 626 -0.27 -14.12 40.14
C LEU A 626 -1.55 -13.66 39.44
N SER A 627 -2.06 -14.52 38.57
CA SER A 627 -3.41 -14.41 38.03
C SER A 627 -4.12 -15.73 38.27
N ALA A 628 -5.20 -15.66 39.05
CA ALA A 628 -6.12 -16.76 39.22
C ALA A 628 -6.71 -17.21 37.86
N GLU A 629 -6.91 -16.29 36.91
CA GLU A 629 -7.36 -16.61 35.56
C GLU A 629 -6.34 -17.46 34.77
N CYS A 630 -5.03 -17.26 34.96
CA CYS A 630 -4.01 -18.14 34.37
C CYS A 630 -4.07 -19.58 34.91
N LEU A 631 -4.35 -19.75 36.21
CA LEU A 631 -4.55 -21.08 36.81
C LEU A 631 -5.82 -21.75 36.25
N LEU A 632 -6.93 -21.01 36.18
CA LEU A 632 -8.18 -21.49 35.61
C LEU A 632 -8.00 -22.00 34.18
N ARG A 633 -7.28 -21.23 33.35
CA ARG A 633 -6.93 -21.65 32.00
C ARG A 633 -6.20 -22.98 31.97
N HIS A 634 -5.19 -23.16 32.83
CA HIS A 634 -4.42 -24.39 32.86
C HIS A 634 -5.30 -25.60 33.22
N PHE A 635 -6.30 -25.38 34.08
CA PHE A 635 -7.30 -26.38 34.43
C PHE A 635 -8.44 -26.50 33.39
N GLY A 636 -8.41 -25.74 32.29
CA GLY A 636 -9.42 -25.78 31.23
C GLY A 636 -10.74 -25.07 31.57
N PHE A 637 -10.76 -24.22 32.60
CA PHE A 637 -11.92 -23.41 32.95
C PHE A 637 -11.94 -22.07 32.19
N PRO A 638 -13.12 -21.45 32.00
CA PRO A 638 -13.23 -20.10 31.45
C PRO A 638 -12.43 -19.08 32.26
N GLN A 639 -11.70 -18.19 31.57
CA GLN A 639 -10.93 -17.08 32.17
C GLN A 639 -11.85 -15.90 32.52
N GLU A 640 -12.80 -16.16 33.41
CA GLU A 640 -13.75 -15.13 33.84
C GLU A 640 -13.45 -14.70 35.28
N LEU A 641 -13.58 -13.39 35.54
CA LEU A 641 -13.27 -12.80 36.84
C LEU A 641 -14.07 -13.43 37.99
N TYR A 642 -15.31 -13.88 37.73
CA TYR A 642 -16.12 -14.56 38.74
C TYR A 642 -15.63 -15.97 39.08
N MET A 643 -15.07 -16.70 38.11
CA MET A 643 -14.46 -18.00 38.38
C MET A 643 -13.17 -17.81 39.19
N ALA A 644 -12.39 -16.77 38.89
CA ALA A 644 -11.19 -16.43 39.64
C ALA A 644 -11.53 -16.08 41.10
N HIS A 645 -12.59 -15.28 41.30
CA HIS A 645 -13.12 -14.95 42.62
C HIS A 645 -13.65 -16.19 43.36
N LEU A 646 -14.36 -17.08 42.68
CA LEU A 646 -14.84 -18.32 43.29
C LEU A 646 -13.67 -19.18 43.78
N MET A 647 -12.65 -19.37 42.94
CA MET A 647 -11.45 -20.14 43.28
C MET A 647 -10.71 -19.53 44.48
N SER A 648 -10.53 -18.21 44.50
CA SER A 648 -9.87 -17.51 45.61
C SER A 648 -10.70 -17.46 46.90
N SER A 649 -12.00 -17.78 46.83
CA SER A 649 -12.89 -17.81 48.01
C SER A 649 -13.00 -19.21 48.63
N VAL A 650 -12.97 -20.26 47.81
CA VAL A 650 -13.17 -21.65 48.26
C VAL A 650 -12.05 -22.11 49.19
N LEU A 651 -10.78 -21.87 48.83
CA LEU A 651 -9.65 -22.32 49.63
C LEU A 651 -9.63 -21.66 51.03
N PRO A 652 -9.75 -20.32 51.17
CA PRO A 652 -9.96 -19.67 52.46
C PRO A 652 -11.11 -20.25 53.28
N ALA A 653 -12.28 -20.50 52.66
CA ALA A 653 -13.42 -21.06 53.36
C ALA A 653 -13.11 -22.45 53.93
N VAL A 654 -12.47 -23.32 53.14
CA VAL A 654 -12.04 -24.65 53.58
C VAL A 654 -11.03 -24.57 54.73
N LEU A 655 -10.05 -23.65 54.65
CA LEU A 655 -9.06 -23.43 55.70
C LEU A 655 -9.70 -22.95 57.01
N VAL A 656 -10.67 -22.04 56.93
CA VAL A 656 -11.42 -21.56 58.10
C VAL A 656 -12.27 -22.67 58.71
N VAL A 657 -12.99 -23.45 57.91
CA VAL A 657 -13.78 -24.60 58.39
C VAL A 657 -12.88 -25.66 59.05
N PHE A 658 -11.73 -25.95 58.44
CA PHE A 658 -10.75 -26.88 59.00
C PHE A 658 -10.20 -26.39 60.34
N LEU A 659 -9.79 -25.12 60.44
CA LEU A 659 -9.33 -24.55 61.72
C LEU A 659 -10.43 -24.54 62.78
N ALA A 660 -11.69 -24.31 62.37
CA ALA A 660 -12.84 -24.35 63.27
C ALA A 660 -13.04 -25.76 63.85
N ALA A 661 -12.89 -26.80 63.02
CA ALA A 661 -12.97 -28.19 63.44
C ALA A 661 -11.81 -28.60 64.37
N VAL A 662 -10.58 -28.14 64.10
CA VAL A 662 -9.38 -28.58 64.84
C VAL A 662 -9.15 -27.81 66.14
N LYS A 663 -9.37 -26.48 66.15
CA LYS A 663 -9.01 -25.61 67.28
C LYS A 663 -10.20 -24.86 67.89
N GLY A 664 -11.37 -24.94 67.28
CA GLY A 664 -12.59 -24.30 67.72
C GLY A 664 -13.03 -23.14 66.82
N PRO A 665 -14.34 -22.88 66.75
CA PRO A 665 -14.93 -21.94 65.79
C PRO A 665 -14.48 -20.50 66.02
N TRP A 666 -14.24 -20.09 67.27
CA TRP A 666 -13.85 -18.71 67.59
C TRP A 666 -12.46 -18.35 67.06
N LEU A 667 -11.48 -19.24 67.23
CA LEU A 667 -10.15 -19.02 66.67
C LEU A 667 -10.22 -18.89 65.15
N ALA A 668 -11.01 -19.75 64.51
CA ALA A 668 -11.17 -19.74 63.07
C ALA A 668 -11.84 -18.48 62.54
N VAL A 669 -12.88 -17.97 63.23
CA VAL A 669 -13.53 -16.71 62.86
C VAL A 669 -12.56 -15.55 62.99
N VAL A 670 -11.82 -15.46 64.09
CA VAL A 670 -10.90 -14.34 64.34
C VAL A 670 -9.72 -14.34 63.35
N VAL A 671 -9.07 -15.50 63.16
CA VAL A 671 -7.97 -15.64 62.20
C VAL A 671 -8.48 -15.49 60.77
N GLY A 672 -9.58 -16.15 60.42
CA GLY A 672 -10.16 -16.14 59.08
C GLY A 672 -10.64 -14.76 58.63
N THR A 673 -11.36 -14.04 59.49
CA THR A 673 -11.84 -12.69 59.15
C THR A 673 -10.70 -11.67 59.02
N ASN A 674 -9.63 -11.77 59.82
CA ASN A 674 -8.50 -10.84 59.71
C ASN A 674 -7.63 -11.11 58.47
N VAL A 675 -7.44 -12.39 58.12
CA VAL A 675 -6.59 -12.80 56.99
C VAL A 675 -7.33 -12.64 55.67
N PHE A 676 -8.55 -13.18 55.55
CA PHE A 676 -9.21 -13.35 54.25
C PHE A 676 -10.30 -12.32 53.94
N LEU A 677 -11.00 -11.78 54.94
CA LEU A 677 -12.12 -10.88 54.70
C LEU A 677 -11.77 -9.60 53.91
N PRO A 678 -10.60 -8.96 54.11
CA PRO A 678 -10.18 -7.83 53.28
C PRO A 678 -10.01 -8.20 51.81
N SER A 679 -9.37 -9.34 51.52
CA SER A 679 -9.17 -9.85 50.15
C SER A 679 -10.51 -10.23 49.49
N PHE A 680 -11.39 -10.89 50.25
CA PHE A 680 -12.74 -11.24 49.81
C PHE A 680 -13.58 -10.01 49.47
N THR A 681 -13.51 -8.97 50.32
CA THR A 681 -14.20 -7.69 50.09
C THR A 681 -13.64 -6.97 48.86
N ALA A 682 -12.31 -6.99 48.69
CA ALA A 682 -11.65 -6.45 47.51
C ALA A 682 -12.06 -7.16 46.22
N ALA A 683 -12.25 -8.48 46.25
CA ALA A 683 -12.71 -9.24 45.09
C ALA A 683 -14.08 -8.80 44.58
N PHE A 684 -15.01 -8.42 45.48
CA PHE A 684 -16.27 -7.77 45.07
C PHE A 684 -16.07 -6.36 44.52
N GLY A 685 -15.11 -5.61 45.07
CA GLY A 685 -14.75 -4.27 44.58
C GLY A 685 -14.32 -4.25 43.12
N LYS A 686 -13.67 -5.33 42.64
CA LYS A 686 -13.25 -5.46 41.23
C LYS A 686 -14.40 -5.38 40.23
N TYR A 687 -15.62 -5.79 40.62
CA TYR A 687 -16.81 -5.70 39.77
C TYR A 687 -17.38 -4.28 39.68
N LEU A 688 -16.98 -3.39 40.58
CA LEU A 688 -17.44 -2.00 40.64
C LEU A 688 -16.49 -1.04 39.92
N VAL A 689 -15.45 -1.56 39.26
CA VAL A 689 -14.59 -0.78 38.37
C VAL A 689 -15.45 -0.30 37.20
N SER A 690 -15.69 1.01 37.15
CA SER A 690 -16.47 1.66 36.11
C SER A 690 -15.57 2.61 35.32
N TYR A 691 -15.72 2.56 34.01
CA TYR A 691 -15.02 3.45 33.07
C TYR A 691 -15.94 3.76 31.89
N ARG A 692 -15.55 4.78 31.13
CA ARG A 692 -16.25 5.20 29.93
C ARG A 692 -15.36 4.94 28.73
N LEU A 693 -15.81 4.07 27.82
CA LEU A 693 -15.08 3.76 26.58
C LEU A 693 -15.31 4.82 25.50
N ARG A 694 -16.50 5.42 25.43
CA ARG A 694 -16.81 6.46 24.45
C ARG A 694 -17.31 7.74 25.12
N PRO A 695 -16.99 8.93 24.62
CA PRO A 695 -17.37 10.19 25.27
C PRO A 695 -18.87 10.33 25.54
N ASN A 696 -19.67 9.82 24.60
CA ASN A 696 -21.13 9.95 24.54
C ASN A 696 -21.87 8.73 25.08
N GLU A 697 -21.16 7.71 25.57
CA GLU A 697 -21.80 6.52 26.16
C GLU A 697 -21.82 6.59 27.68
N ASP A 698 -22.78 5.86 28.24
CA ASP A 698 -22.88 5.66 29.68
C ASP A 698 -21.65 4.92 30.23
N THR A 699 -21.40 5.07 31.52
CA THR A 699 -20.34 4.34 32.22
C THR A 699 -20.61 2.83 32.16
N LEU A 700 -19.61 2.07 31.72
CA LEU A 700 -19.70 0.62 31.61
C LEU A 700 -19.21 -0.05 32.89
N LEU A 701 -19.92 -1.10 33.30
CA LEU A 701 -19.53 -2.04 34.35
C LEU A 701 -19.34 -3.41 33.71
N GLU A 702 -18.26 -3.55 32.96
CA GLU A 702 -18.04 -4.70 32.07
C GLU A 702 -17.74 -6.00 32.81
N PHE A 703 -17.22 -5.90 34.04
CA PHE A 703 -16.75 -7.07 34.79
C PHE A 703 -17.84 -7.79 35.58
N LEU A 704 -19.10 -7.37 35.48
CA LEU A 704 -20.18 -7.96 36.26
C LEU A 704 -20.33 -9.47 35.98
N PRO A 705 -20.56 -10.28 37.02
CA PRO A 705 -20.72 -11.72 36.83
C PRO A 705 -21.98 -12.01 35.99
N PRO A 706 -21.92 -13.00 35.07
CA PRO A 706 -23.04 -13.34 34.19
C PRO A 706 -24.13 -14.16 34.92
N LEU A 707 -24.78 -13.55 35.92
CA LEU A 707 -25.81 -14.20 36.74
C LEU A 707 -27.18 -14.31 36.03
N GLY A 708 -27.29 -13.85 34.78
CA GLY A 708 -28.58 -13.75 34.06
C GLY A 708 -29.55 -12.72 34.66
N LEU A 709 -29.08 -11.89 35.60
CA LEU A 709 -29.84 -10.82 36.24
C LEU A 709 -29.63 -9.49 35.49
N GLN A 710 -30.59 -8.57 35.62
CA GLN A 710 -30.41 -7.20 35.15
C GLN A 710 -29.20 -6.55 35.84
N GLN A 711 -28.45 -5.72 35.10
CA GLN A 711 -27.23 -5.06 35.58
C GLN A 711 -27.40 -4.39 36.96
N ASN A 712 -28.50 -3.64 37.13
CA ASN A 712 -28.82 -2.97 38.39
C ASN A 712 -28.99 -3.95 39.56
N VAL A 713 -29.61 -5.10 39.34
CA VAL A 713 -29.82 -6.12 40.38
C VAL A 713 -28.47 -6.75 40.76
N THR A 714 -27.62 -7.05 39.78
CA THR A 714 -26.27 -7.59 40.03
C THR A 714 -25.43 -6.63 40.86
N VAL A 715 -25.48 -5.32 40.56
CA VAL A 715 -24.80 -4.28 41.36
C VAL A 715 -25.33 -4.27 42.79
N VAL A 716 -26.64 -4.33 42.99
CA VAL A 716 -27.24 -4.38 44.34
C VAL A 716 -26.77 -5.60 45.11
N VAL A 717 -26.66 -6.78 44.48
CA VAL A 717 -26.14 -8.01 45.12
C VAL A 717 -24.68 -7.83 45.54
N ILE A 718 -23.84 -7.26 44.69
CA ILE A 718 -22.42 -7.02 44.98
C ILE A 718 -22.27 -6.03 46.14
N VAL A 719 -22.97 -4.90 46.08
CA VAL A 719 -22.94 -3.87 47.14
C VAL A 719 -23.47 -4.44 48.45
N SER A 720 -24.56 -5.22 48.42
CA SER A 720 -25.10 -5.88 49.61
C SER A 720 -24.12 -6.88 50.20
N SER A 721 -23.35 -7.59 49.37
CA SER A 721 -22.30 -8.52 49.82
C SER A 721 -21.14 -7.78 50.50
N ILE A 722 -20.71 -6.64 49.95
CA ILE A 722 -19.70 -5.77 50.57
C ILE A 722 -20.21 -5.28 51.94
N ILE A 723 -21.43 -4.73 52.00
CA ILE A 723 -22.04 -4.26 53.25
C ILE A 723 -22.10 -5.40 54.28
N PHE A 724 -22.52 -6.60 53.85
CA PHE A 724 -22.56 -7.77 54.70
C PHE A 724 -21.19 -8.13 55.28
N CYS A 725 -20.10 -8.04 54.50
CA CYS A 725 -18.73 -8.20 55.01
C CYS A 725 -18.39 -7.14 56.07
N PHE A 726 -18.72 -5.87 55.84
CA PHE A 726 -18.48 -4.78 56.80
C PHE A 726 -19.37 -4.83 58.05
N VAL A 727 -20.48 -5.56 58.00
CA VAL A 727 -21.32 -5.79 59.19
C VAL A 727 -20.82 -7.01 59.96
N ILE A 728 -20.59 -8.13 59.28
CA ILE A 728 -20.23 -9.40 59.94
C ILE A 728 -18.79 -9.42 60.43
N GLY A 729 -17.83 -8.90 59.67
CA GLY A 729 -16.43 -8.86 60.09
C GLY A 729 -16.28 -8.08 61.40
N PRO A 730 -16.46 -6.75 61.37
CA PRO A 730 -16.46 -5.91 62.56
C PRO A 730 -17.42 -6.38 63.66
N GLY A 731 -18.65 -6.78 63.31
CA GLY A 731 -19.64 -7.28 64.26
C GLY A 731 -19.19 -8.54 65.02
N SER A 732 -18.58 -9.50 64.32
CA SER A 732 -18.03 -10.72 64.93
C SER A 732 -16.85 -10.41 65.85
N TRP A 733 -16.01 -9.41 65.49
CA TRP A 733 -14.93 -8.93 66.34
C TRP A 733 -15.44 -8.18 67.57
N ILE A 734 -16.41 -7.28 67.42
CA ILE A 734 -17.08 -6.60 68.54
C ILE A 734 -17.70 -7.63 69.48
N TYR A 735 -18.38 -8.63 68.93
CA TYR A 735 -18.98 -9.70 69.71
C TYR A 735 -17.92 -10.54 70.45
N ALA A 736 -16.84 -10.93 69.79
CA ALA A 736 -15.73 -11.66 70.40
C ALA A 736 -15.08 -10.87 71.55
N VAL A 737 -14.89 -9.55 71.35
CA VAL A 737 -14.39 -8.62 72.36
C VAL A 737 -15.36 -8.48 73.54
N LYS A 738 -16.66 -8.33 73.29
CA LYS A 738 -17.68 -8.19 74.34
C LYS A 738 -17.86 -9.47 75.16
N ARG A 739 -17.96 -10.62 74.50
CA ARG A 739 -18.14 -11.92 75.17
C ARG A 739 -17.01 -12.23 76.17
N ARG A 740 -15.77 -11.82 75.86
CA ARG A 740 -14.63 -11.91 76.78
C ARG A 740 -14.85 -11.15 78.08
N ARG A 741 -15.53 -9.99 78.05
CA ARG A 741 -15.77 -9.17 79.25
C ARG A 741 -16.64 -9.92 80.27
N ASP A 742 -17.50 -10.81 79.80
CA ASP A 742 -18.52 -11.45 80.64
C ASP A 742 -18.11 -12.86 81.12
N HIS A 743 -17.18 -13.55 80.45
CA HIS A 743 -16.73 -14.91 80.82
C HIS A 743 -15.18 -15.03 80.85
N TRP A 744 -14.59 -15.04 82.06
CA TRP A 744 -13.13 -15.05 82.28
C TRP A 744 -12.45 -16.44 82.12
N GLU A 745 -13.22 -17.50 81.84
CA GLU A 745 -12.74 -18.89 81.71
C GLU A 745 -12.51 -19.35 80.25
N ASP A 746 -12.38 -18.42 79.31
CA ASP A 746 -12.24 -18.74 77.89
C ASP A 746 -10.90 -19.41 77.50
N PRO A 747 -10.86 -20.15 76.37
CA PRO A 747 -9.68 -20.86 75.88
C PRO A 747 -8.44 -19.96 75.71
N PRO A 748 -7.23 -20.43 76.05
CA PRO A 748 -6.00 -19.63 76.11
C PRO A 748 -5.58 -18.99 74.77
N HIS A 749 -6.04 -19.52 73.62
CA HIS A 749 -5.75 -18.97 72.31
C HIS A 749 -6.55 -17.70 71.97
N VAL A 750 -7.74 -17.49 72.55
CA VAL A 750 -8.51 -16.24 72.40
C VAL A 750 -7.90 -15.12 73.25
N ARG A 751 -7.29 -15.48 74.39
CA ARG A 751 -6.48 -14.54 75.19
C ARG A 751 -5.33 -13.95 74.36
N TYR A 752 -4.66 -14.73 73.51
CA TYR A 752 -3.46 -14.29 72.78
C TYR A 752 -3.64 -13.02 71.95
N LEU A 753 -4.76 -12.88 71.23
CA LEU A 753 -4.99 -11.74 70.34
C LEU A 753 -5.45 -10.48 71.08
N LEU A 754 -5.92 -10.61 72.32
CA LEU A 754 -6.55 -9.52 73.07
C LEU A 754 -5.89 -9.25 74.44
N SER A 755 -4.87 -10.03 74.85
CA SER A 755 -4.38 -10.06 76.24
C SER A 755 -3.58 -8.84 76.69
N GLU A 756 -3.05 -8.03 75.78
CA GLU A 756 -2.12 -6.95 76.12
C GLU A 756 -2.70 -5.53 76.02
N TYR A 757 -3.95 -5.40 75.58
CA TYR A 757 -4.58 -4.10 75.45
C TYR A 757 -5.11 -3.59 76.79
N ARG A 758 -4.79 -2.33 77.13
CA ARG A 758 -5.44 -1.60 78.24
C ARG A 758 -6.95 -1.62 78.04
N ASN A 759 -7.70 -1.68 79.14
CA ASN A 759 -9.16 -1.58 79.13
C ASN A 759 -9.58 -0.27 78.44
N GLY A 760 -10.12 -0.37 77.22
CA GLY A 760 -10.44 0.77 76.35
C GLY A 760 -9.99 0.56 74.90
N CYS A 761 -8.80 -0.01 74.69
CA CYS A 761 -8.20 -0.13 73.36
C CYS A 761 -8.73 -1.32 72.52
N SER A 762 -9.76 -2.04 72.97
CA SER A 762 -10.29 -3.19 72.24
C SER A 762 -11.05 -2.81 70.96
N ALA A 763 -11.52 -1.57 70.86
CA ALA A 763 -12.13 -1.03 69.65
C ALA A 763 -11.11 -0.82 68.52
N TRP A 764 -9.81 -0.69 68.87
CA TRP A 764 -8.73 -0.46 67.92
C TRP A 764 -8.54 -1.63 66.94
N GLU A 765 -8.72 -2.88 67.37
CA GLU A 765 -8.63 -4.04 66.46
C GLU A 765 -9.78 -4.07 65.44
N VAL A 766 -10.98 -3.62 65.86
CA VAL A 766 -12.13 -3.48 64.95
C VAL A 766 -11.87 -2.37 63.94
N GLU A 767 -11.36 -1.22 64.40
CA GLU A 767 -10.95 -0.11 63.54
C GLU A 767 -9.91 -0.55 62.52
N ARG A 768 -8.87 -1.27 62.96
CA ARG A 768 -7.80 -1.77 62.11
C ARG A 768 -8.31 -2.72 61.03
N LEU A 769 -9.22 -3.63 61.38
CA LEU A 769 -9.86 -4.52 60.40
C LEU A 769 -10.68 -3.72 59.37
N VAL A 770 -11.50 -2.75 59.82
CA VAL A 770 -12.29 -1.88 58.94
C VAL A 770 -11.38 -1.11 57.99
N ARG A 771 -10.30 -0.51 58.49
CA ARG A 771 -9.32 0.23 57.68
C ARG A 771 -8.66 -0.66 56.65
N LYS A 772 -8.23 -1.87 57.04
CA LYS A 772 -7.66 -2.86 56.11
C LYS A 772 -8.65 -3.27 55.02
N MET A 773 -9.92 -3.50 55.37
CA MET A 773 -10.98 -3.82 54.42
C MET A 773 -11.27 -2.65 53.46
N LEU A 774 -11.34 -1.41 53.96
CA LEU A 774 -11.57 -0.21 53.15
C LEU A 774 -10.42 0.03 52.17
N LEU A 775 -9.17 -0.04 52.63
CA LEU A 775 -8.00 0.10 51.77
C LEU A 775 -8.00 -0.97 50.68
N SER A 776 -8.24 -2.23 51.05
CA SER A 776 -8.30 -3.34 50.07
C SER A 776 -9.43 -3.14 49.05
N LEU A 777 -10.63 -2.72 49.51
CA LEU A 777 -11.77 -2.43 48.64
C LEU A 777 -11.47 -1.29 47.66
N ILE A 778 -10.92 -0.17 48.16
CA ILE A 778 -10.57 1.00 47.33
C ILE A 778 -9.53 0.63 46.28
N THR A 779 -8.48 -0.12 46.66
CA THR A 779 -7.44 -0.56 45.71
C THR A 779 -7.97 -1.46 44.60
N ALA A 780 -9.06 -2.19 44.86
CA ALA A 780 -9.73 -3.01 43.85
C ALA A 780 -10.73 -2.21 42.98
N MET A 781 -11.43 -1.23 43.56
CA MET A 781 -12.40 -0.40 42.85
C MET A 781 -11.76 0.68 41.97
N VAL A 782 -10.59 1.19 42.39
CA VAL A 782 -9.83 2.22 41.67
C VAL A 782 -8.44 1.66 41.39
N PRO A 783 -8.31 0.80 40.37
CA PRO A 783 -7.03 0.20 40.04
C PRO A 783 -6.02 1.27 39.62
N VAL A 784 -4.75 0.99 39.90
CA VAL A 784 -3.62 1.89 39.63
C VAL A 784 -3.49 2.22 38.15
N SER A 785 -3.77 1.23 37.29
CA SER A 785 -3.77 1.39 35.83
C SER A 785 -4.83 2.38 35.32
N TYR A 786 -5.91 2.61 36.07
CA TYR A 786 -6.99 3.53 35.71
C TYR A 786 -6.71 4.96 36.15
N SER A 787 -6.47 5.15 37.45
CA SER A 787 -6.16 6.46 38.01
C SER A 787 -5.31 6.31 39.29
N PRO A 788 -3.97 6.40 39.17
CA PRO A 788 -3.09 6.30 40.33
C PRO A 788 -3.33 7.45 41.32
N ASP A 789 -3.66 8.64 40.82
CA ASP A 789 -3.92 9.83 41.65
C ASP A 789 -5.18 9.66 42.50
N ALA A 790 -6.29 9.18 41.91
CA ALA A 790 -7.52 8.93 42.64
C ALA A 790 -7.34 7.82 43.68
N LEU A 791 -6.59 6.78 43.35
CA LEU A 791 -6.25 5.71 44.29
C LEU A 791 -5.46 6.23 45.48
N ILE A 792 -4.38 6.99 45.25
CA ILE A 792 -3.55 7.56 46.31
C ILE A 792 -4.38 8.49 47.19
N PHE A 793 -5.20 9.35 46.59
CA PHE A 793 -6.08 10.25 47.32
C PHE A 793 -7.07 9.51 48.22
N LEU A 794 -7.76 8.49 47.70
CA LEU A 794 -8.72 7.70 48.48
C LEU A 794 -8.04 6.87 49.58
N CYS A 795 -6.86 6.30 49.31
CA CYS A 795 -6.07 5.61 50.32
C CYS A 795 -5.62 6.56 51.44
N LEU A 796 -5.16 7.78 51.11
CA LEU A 796 -4.83 8.80 52.09
C LEU A 796 -6.05 9.23 52.91
N LEU A 797 -7.22 9.37 52.28
CA LEU A 797 -8.46 9.68 52.99
C LEU A 797 -8.84 8.58 54.00
N VAL A 798 -8.65 7.30 53.66
CA VAL A 798 -8.84 6.20 54.60
C VAL A 798 -7.74 6.13 55.67
N ALA A 799 -6.51 6.54 55.36
CA ALA A 799 -5.42 6.64 56.35
C ALA A 799 -5.63 7.79 57.35
N MET A 800 -6.23 8.90 56.91
CA MET A 800 -6.45 10.10 57.74
C MET A 800 -7.76 10.08 58.53
N THR A 801 -8.71 9.19 58.20
CA THR A 801 -9.99 9.09 58.91
C THR A 801 -9.81 8.43 60.27
N ASP A 802 -10.21 9.17 61.33
CA ASP A 802 -10.45 8.61 62.65
C ASP A 802 -11.90 8.12 62.70
N PHE A 803 -12.11 6.83 62.97
CA PHE A 803 -13.45 6.24 63.01
C PHE A 803 -14.18 6.53 64.33
N GLY A 804 -13.56 7.24 65.29
CA GLY A 804 -14.21 7.70 66.51
C GLY A 804 -14.70 6.57 67.41
N LEU A 805 -14.10 5.38 67.30
CA LEU A 805 -14.51 4.18 68.03
C LEU A 805 -13.98 4.14 69.47
N ASP A 806 -13.14 5.11 69.87
CA ASP A 806 -12.65 5.25 71.24
C ASP A 806 -13.31 6.46 71.94
N PRO A 807 -14.27 6.25 72.87
CA PRO A 807 -14.90 7.34 73.61
C PRO A 807 -14.00 7.94 74.71
N GLY A 808 -12.79 7.39 74.95
CA GLY A 808 -11.85 7.86 75.98
C GLY A 808 -10.68 8.63 75.40
N GLY A 809 -10.82 9.94 75.20
CA GLY A 809 -9.81 10.79 74.57
C GLY A 809 -8.40 10.69 75.18
N SER A 810 -7.47 10.11 74.41
CA SER A 810 -6.04 10.45 74.49
C SER A 810 -5.45 10.50 73.07
N GLY A 811 -5.63 11.62 72.39
CA GLY A 811 -5.27 11.84 70.97
C GLY A 811 -3.76 11.91 70.64
N ASN A 812 -2.87 11.37 71.47
CA ASN A 812 -1.42 11.51 71.27
C ASN A 812 -0.69 10.25 70.77
N THR A 813 -1.35 9.09 70.64
CA THR A 813 -0.71 7.86 70.11
C THR A 813 -0.96 7.62 68.62
N MET A 814 -1.81 8.42 67.97
CA MET A 814 -2.18 8.22 66.56
C MET A 814 -1.11 8.71 65.55
N TRP A 815 -0.15 9.53 65.99
CA TRP A 815 0.84 10.16 65.11
C TRP A 815 2.04 9.27 64.72
N LEU A 816 2.26 8.13 65.39
CA LEU A 816 3.45 7.31 65.11
C LEU A 816 3.32 6.37 63.90
N GLU A 817 2.11 6.04 63.46
CA GLU A 817 1.89 5.20 62.25
C GLU A 817 1.87 6.02 60.94
N LEU A 818 1.88 7.36 61.01
CA LEU A 818 1.91 8.22 59.81
C LEU A 818 3.32 8.70 59.43
N VAL A 819 4.31 8.49 60.31
CA VAL A 819 5.73 8.88 60.12
C VAL A 819 6.60 7.70 59.66
N VAL A 820 6.09 6.46 59.72
CA VAL A 820 6.71 5.23 59.18
C VAL A 820 5.93 4.80 57.96
#